data_AF-A0A3A8Q8L9-F1
#
_entry.id   AF-A0A3A8Q8L9-F1
#
_cell.length_a   1.000
_cell.length_b   1.000
_cell.length_c   1.000
_cell.angle_alpha   90.00
_cell.angle_beta   90.00
_cell.angle_gamma   90.00
#
_symmetry.space_group_name_H-M   'P 1'
#
loop_
_entity.id
_entity.type
_entity.pdbx_description
1 polymer ?
#
loop_
_entity_poly.entity_id
_entity_poly.type
_entity_poly.pdbx_seq_one_letter_code
_entity_poly.pdbx_strand_id
1 'polypeptide(L)'
;MSLRRCPPCLAVLLALCLGGWPWAEAQPLAPVTLPGGFSSEPVVSGLQYPTTFASLPDGSLLIAEKAGVVRHFKDGILQPVPFIDIRGRVNSHHDRGLLGLAVDPAFATNGFIYLLYTYDDDDTDDSGTKTSRLARYTAVGDIASPTSELVLLGTVVGNSCNDFPAGADCIPSDSPSHSVGTVRFAPDGTLFVTTGDGSRFDAVDDDALRAQSLDSLAGKVLHITRSGAGVASNPFWNGDAAANRSKVWALGLRNPYRFSLRPGTSTPYLGDVGWDTYEEINVARPGANLGWPCYEGTFRQHGYEPKPVCQALYARGPGAVRPPLYVWDHGAGVTATGGGFYTGMAYPETWRGAYFFGDYGQQWIRSLRVDANDELVPDSVTLFATGVGGLVELGIGPDSNLFFVDILTGELRRIRYTEGNTPPVAVASATPRRGAPPLLVRFSSAGSSDADGDALQYRWDFGDGTPVSTLPGPEHTYTTAGFYVARLTVSDGRGGSHSTAVSISVGNVLPVVTIHSPAPTYRFKVGDVVTYSGSAIDPIEGPIPDNRLRWTVTLRHCTAGTCHTHPYSTSTGATGSFTVPDHGDEVHFELKLTATNSAGLTSSWMITVDPQLVQVTLQTSPPGLELVFDGTSGPAPRVRPVIVGSTHTLGAPSPQGVFGFREWSDGGAAEHVIQAGPSDASYTAVFEPIAPLECPLGQYRAEYFNNRDLEGAPALVRCEGAPLANAWGAGSPVPEVGPDDFSVRWTGRFYFVSGLHYFVAQGDDGLRVFVDGSRIIDGWKDQSTTSYFAARAMSAGEHTVVMEYYEHGGAAVAGLRWYR
;
A
#
# COMPACT_ATOMS: atom_id res chain seq x y z
N MET A 1 49.84 17.46 20.44
CA MET A 1 49.75 16.07 20.94
C MET A 1 48.53 15.45 20.25
N SER A 2 48.74 14.79 19.11
CA SER A 2 48.90 13.33 18.95
C SER A 2 47.56 12.69 18.54
N LEU A 3 47.30 12.54 17.23
CA LEU A 3 47.33 11.25 16.47
C LEU A 3 46.00 10.46 16.64
N ARG A 4 45.25 9.97 15.63
CA ARG A 4 45.54 9.48 14.27
C ARG A 4 44.24 9.42 13.41
N ARG A 5 44.45 9.41 12.08
CA ARG A 5 43.49 9.23 10.97
C ARG A 5 42.98 7.78 10.83
N CYS A 6 41.73 7.56 10.37
CA CYS A 6 41.32 6.93 9.09
C CYS A 6 39.84 6.45 9.06
N PRO A 7 39.18 6.36 7.88
CA PRO A 7 37.73 6.49 7.59
C PRO A 7 37.05 5.11 7.30
N PRO A 8 35.73 4.93 6.96
CA PRO A 8 34.72 5.87 6.43
C PRO A 8 33.28 5.78 7.04
N CYS A 9 32.63 6.94 7.21
CA CYS A 9 31.17 7.08 7.22
C CYS A 9 30.76 7.74 5.89
N LEU A 10 30.43 6.95 4.88
CA LEU A 10 29.84 7.43 3.63
C LEU A 10 29.07 6.27 2.96
N ALA A 11 27.82 6.04 3.37
CA ALA A 11 26.80 5.30 2.62
C ALA A 11 25.46 5.25 3.39
N VAL A 12 24.86 6.41 3.68
CA VAL A 12 23.43 6.54 3.97
C VAL A 12 23.01 7.85 3.33
N LEU A 13 21.92 7.85 2.55
CA LEU A 13 21.43 8.91 1.66
C LEU A 13 22.09 8.97 0.26
N LEU A 14 21.70 8.05 -0.63
CA LEU A 14 21.26 8.34 -2.02
C LEU A 14 20.91 7.01 -2.73
N ALA A 15 19.61 6.65 -2.77
CA ALA A 15 19.04 5.71 -3.76
C ALA A 15 17.50 5.69 -3.66
N LEU A 16 16.88 6.87 -3.74
CA LEU A 16 15.46 7.02 -4.07
C LEU A 16 15.44 7.83 -5.36
N CYS A 17 15.55 7.12 -6.50
CA CYS A 17 15.12 7.50 -7.85
C CYS A 17 15.86 6.61 -8.87
N LEU A 18 15.07 5.97 -9.75
CA LEU A 18 15.44 5.19 -10.94
C LEU A 18 15.98 3.77 -10.68
N GLY A 19 15.10 2.78 -10.89
CA GLY A 19 15.48 1.38 -11.04
C GLY A 19 14.26 0.47 -11.01
N GLY A 20 13.76 0.07 -12.17
CA GLY A 20 12.83 -1.05 -12.25
C GLY A 20 13.50 -2.28 -11.66
N TRP A 21 12.91 -2.83 -10.60
CA TRP A 21 13.36 -4.11 -10.08
C TRP A 21 12.93 -5.17 -11.08
N PRO A 22 13.85 -6.04 -11.54
CA PRO A 22 13.44 -7.22 -12.28
C PRO A 22 12.49 -8.00 -11.38
N TRP A 23 11.43 -8.52 -11.97
CA TRP A 23 10.51 -9.43 -11.32
C TRP A 23 11.37 -10.49 -10.61
N ALA A 24 11.31 -10.53 -9.28
CA ALA A 24 11.96 -11.59 -8.55
C ALA A 24 11.36 -12.90 -9.05
N GLU A 25 12.15 -13.69 -9.78
CA GLU A 25 11.86 -15.11 -9.90
C GLU A 25 11.64 -15.63 -8.49
N ALA A 26 10.48 -16.26 -8.24
CA ALA A 26 10.18 -16.87 -6.96
C ALA A 26 11.35 -17.80 -6.62
N GLN A 27 12.13 -17.45 -5.59
CA GLN A 27 13.18 -18.33 -5.12
C GLN A 27 12.53 -19.67 -4.75
N PRO A 28 13.09 -20.81 -5.18
CA PRO A 28 12.57 -22.10 -4.74
C PRO A 28 12.60 -22.12 -3.22
N LEU A 29 11.45 -22.41 -2.60
CA LEU A 29 11.32 -22.55 -1.16
C LEU A 29 12.42 -23.49 -0.64
N ALA A 30 13.17 -23.04 0.37
CA ALA A 30 14.16 -23.89 1.02
C ALA A 30 13.43 -25.11 1.62
N PRO A 31 13.99 -26.33 1.49
CA PRO A 31 13.36 -27.51 2.06
C PRO A 31 13.30 -27.40 3.58
N VAL A 32 12.20 -27.90 4.16
CA VAL A 32 12.01 -27.98 5.62
C VAL A 32 13.18 -28.75 6.23
N THR A 33 13.93 -28.09 7.11
CA THR A 33 15.03 -28.72 7.85
C THR A 33 14.56 -29.01 9.27
N LEU A 34 14.72 -30.26 9.71
CA LEU A 34 14.26 -30.79 10.99
C LEU A 34 15.39 -31.50 11.75
N PRO A 35 15.25 -31.76 13.06
CA PRO A 35 16.23 -32.54 13.81
C PRO A 35 16.21 -34.00 13.32
N GLY A 36 17.30 -34.74 13.56
CA GLY A 36 17.42 -36.14 13.14
C GLY A 36 16.24 -37.01 13.60
N GLY A 37 15.77 -37.88 12.70
CA GLY A 37 14.61 -38.76 12.90
C GLY A 37 13.26 -38.07 12.70
N PHE A 38 13.20 -36.75 12.52
CA PHE A 38 11.97 -36.05 12.17
C PHE A 38 11.79 -35.89 10.65
N SER A 39 10.54 -35.88 10.20
CA SER A 39 10.16 -35.59 8.82
C SER A 39 8.88 -34.77 8.75
N SER A 40 8.72 -34.00 7.68
CA SER A 40 7.49 -33.28 7.35
C SER A 40 6.86 -33.87 6.10
N GLU A 41 5.57 -34.23 6.19
CA GLU A 41 4.80 -34.76 5.06
C GLU A 41 3.51 -33.96 4.82
N PRO A 42 3.10 -33.73 3.57
CA PRO A 42 1.82 -33.09 3.27
C PRO A 42 0.66 -34.05 3.56
N VAL A 43 -0.24 -33.65 4.46
CA VAL A 43 -1.50 -34.36 4.74
C VAL A 43 -2.54 -33.98 3.70
N VAL A 44 -2.66 -32.68 3.42
CA VAL A 44 -3.56 -32.11 2.41
C VAL A 44 -2.76 -31.11 1.58
N SER A 45 -2.98 -31.10 0.26
CA SER A 45 -2.39 -30.13 -0.66
C SER A 45 -3.48 -29.56 -1.58
N GLY A 46 -3.19 -28.45 -2.27
CA GLY A 46 -4.12 -27.82 -3.21
C GLY A 46 -5.17 -26.93 -2.55
N LEU A 47 -4.89 -26.47 -1.33
CA LEU A 47 -5.73 -25.51 -0.59
C LEU A 47 -5.44 -24.09 -1.10
N GLN A 48 -6.44 -23.21 -1.02
CA GLN A 48 -6.32 -21.81 -1.41
C GLN A 48 -6.16 -20.93 -0.17
N TYR A 49 -4.95 -20.42 0.08
CA TYR A 49 -4.63 -19.59 1.25
C TYR A 49 -5.21 -20.17 2.57
N PRO A 50 -4.85 -21.41 2.95
CA PRO A 50 -5.36 -22.01 4.18
C PRO A 50 -4.87 -21.23 5.41
N THR A 51 -5.73 -21.05 6.40
CA THR A 51 -5.44 -20.25 7.59
C THR A 51 -5.37 -21.10 8.86
N THR A 52 -6.30 -22.02 9.06
CA THR A 52 -6.38 -22.85 10.27
C THR A 52 -7.09 -24.18 9.98
N PHE A 53 -7.02 -25.13 10.91
CA PHE A 53 -7.69 -26.43 10.79
C PHE A 53 -8.27 -26.89 12.12
N ALA A 54 -9.22 -27.82 12.08
CA ALA A 54 -9.79 -28.48 13.24
C ALA A 54 -10.13 -29.94 12.92
N SER A 55 -10.06 -30.81 13.92
CA SER A 55 -10.47 -32.23 13.77
C SER A 55 -11.94 -32.41 14.13
N LEU A 56 -12.64 -33.24 13.35
CA LEU A 56 -13.95 -33.76 13.71
C LEU A 56 -13.80 -35.00 14.62
N PRO A 57 -14.86 -35.41 15.34
CA PRO A 57 -14.82 -36.59 16.23
C PRO A 57 -14.47 -37.90 15.53
N ASP A 58 -14.69 -38.01 14.22
CA ASP A 58 -14.34 -39.18 13.41
C ASP A 58 -12.87 -39.16 12.92
N GLY A 59 -12.09 -38.13 13.28
CA GLY A 59 -10.70 -37.95 12.89
C GLY A 59 -10.51 -37.28 11.52
N SER A 60 -11.60 -36.98 10.78
CA SER A 60 -11.52 -36.16 9.57
C SER A 60 -11.20 -34.70 9.94
N LEU A 61 -10.70 -33.93 8.97
CA LEU A 61 -10.22 -32.57 9.18
C LEU A 61 -11.09 -31.55 8.45
N LEU A 62 -11.40 -30.46 9.14
CA LEU A 62 -11.89 -29.22 8.53
C LEU A 62 -10.74 -28.24 8.39
N ILE A 63 -10.60 -27.60 7.23
CA ILE A 63 -9.52 -26.66 6.94
C ILE A 63 -10.13 -25.36 6.42
N ALA A 64 -9.88 -24.25 7.11
CA ALA A 64 -10.35 -22.93 6.69
C ALA A 64 -9.40 -22.34 5.64
N GLU A 65 -9.99 -21.74 4.62
CA GLU A 65 -9.36 -20.93 3.59
C GLU A 65 -9.75 -19.47 3.79
N LYS A 66 -8.76 -18.58 3.68
CA LYS A 66 -8.85 -17.16 4.07
C LYS A 66 -10.07 -16.44 3.49
N ALA A 67 -10.48 -16.76 2.26
CA ALA A 67 -11.60 -16.14 1.57
C ALA A 67 -12.97 -16.43 2.22
N GLY A 68 -13.08 -17.39 3.15
CA GLY A 68 -14.37 -17.77 3.74
C GLY A 68 -14.89 -19.14 3.29
N VAL A 69 -14.00 -20.05 2.92
CA VAL A 69 -14.36 -21.44 2.60
C VAL A 69 -13.81 -22.36 3.68
N VAL A 70 -14.57 -23.37 4.10
CA VAL A 70 -14.03 -24.49 4.90
C VAL A 70 -14.05 -25.75 4.04
N ARG A 71 -12.90 -26.37 3.86
CA ARG A 71 -12.71 -27.64 3.17
C ARG A 71 -12.88 -28.80 4.15
N HIS A 72 -13.35 -29.95 3.66
CA HIS A 72 -13.41 -31.20 4.42
C HIS A 72 -12.43 -32.21 3.84
N PHE A 73 -11.51 -32.70 4.66
CA PHE A 73 -10.59 -33.77 4.32
C PHE A 73 -10.98 -35.03 5.08
N LYS A 74 -11.45 -36.05 4.35
CA LYS A 74 -12.04 -37.26 4.91
C LYS A 74 -11.63 -38.46 4.05
N ASP A 75 -11.36 -39.58 4.70
CA ASP A 75 -10.93 -40.83 4.06
C ASP A 75 -9.69 -40.69 3.16
N GLY A 76 -8.78 -39.78 3.53
CA GLY A 76 -7.56 -39.51 2.78
C GLY A 76 -7.74 -38.61 1.54
N ILE A 77 -8.94 -38.07 1.31
CA ILE A 77 -9.27 -37.29 0.13
C ILE A 77 -9.85 -35.92 0.55
N LEU A 78 -9.44 -34.87 -0.14
CA LEU A 78 -10.06 -33.55 -0.02
C LEU A 78 -11.39 -33.58 -0.77
N GLN A 79 -12.50 -33.40 -0.06
CA GLN A 79 -13.83 -33.50 -0.65
C GLN A 79 -14.01 -32.41 -1.72
N PRO A 80 -14.65 -32.71 -2.86
CA PRO A 80 -14.82 -31.75 -3.95
C PRO A 80 -15.74 -30.59 -3.55
N VAL A 81 -16.80 -30.89 -2.80
CA VAL A 81 -17.74 -29.92 -2.24
C VAL A 81 -17.16 -29.37 -0.93
N PRO A 82 -17.07 -28.05 -0.74
CA PRO A 82 -16.64 -27.48 0.53
C PRO A 82 -17.63 -27.81 1.65
N PHE A 83 -17.13 -27.91 2.88
CA PHE A 83 -17.96 -28.09 4.07
C PHE A 83 -18.90 -26.90 4.26
N ILE A 84 -18.40 -25.68 4.05
CA ILE A 84 -19.21 -24.45 4.02
C ILE A 84 -18.51 -23.41 3.15
N ASP A 85 -19.30 -22.56 2.49
CA ASP A 85 -18.83 -21.41 1.72
C ASP A 85 -19.59 -20.15 2.17
N ILE A 86 -18.86 -19.22 2.79
CA ILE A 86 -19.36 -17.92 3.26
C ILE A 86 -18.60 -16.76 2.62
N ARG A 87 -17.99 -16.96 1.43
CA ARG A 87 -17.17 -15.94 0.77
C ARG A 87 -17.86 -14.58 0.64
N GLY A 88 -19.16 -14.56 0.30
CA GLY A 88 -19.95 -13.32 0.22
C GLY A 88 -20.27 -12.65 1.57
N ARG A 89 -19.58 -13.01 2.65
CA ARG A 89 -19.68 -12.39 3.99
C ARG A 89 -18.31 -12.11 4.60
N VAL A 90 -17.22 -12.44 3.90
CA VAL A 90 -15.87 -12.41 4.44
C VAL A 90 -15.05 -11.42 3.63
N ASN A 91 -14.55 -10.39 4.32
CA ASN A 91 -13.56 -9.50 3.71
C ASN A 91 -12.20 -10.18 3.86
N SER A 92 -11.55 -10.49 2.74
CA SER A 92 -10.30 -11.24 2.70
C SER A 92 -9.11 -10.39 2.25
N HIS A 93 -9.32 -9.08 2.18
CA HIS A 93 -8.32 -8.10 1.82
C HIS A 93 -7.15 -8.09 2.82
N HIS A 94 -5.91 -8.16 2.32
CA HIS A 94 -4.69 -8.10 3.12
C HIS A 94 -4.57 -9.20 4.20
N ASP A 95 -4.66 -8.92 5.50
CA ASP A 95 -4.54 -9.95 6.55
C ASP A 95 -5.90 -10.38 7.11
N ARG A 96 -6.98 -9.74 6.66
CA ARG A 96 -8.35 -10.09 7.02
C ARG A 96 -8.77 -11.42 6.41
N GLY A 97 -9.88 -11.96 6.90
CA GLY A 97 -10.51 -13.13 6.31
C GLY A 97 -11.12 -14.05 7.35
N LEU A 98 -11.35 -15.29 6.96
CA LEU A 98 -11.68 -16.38 7.87
C LEU A 98 -10.41 -16.91 8.53
N LEU A 99 -10.19 -16.52 9.78
CA LEU A 99 -8.95 -16.80 10.52
C LEU A 99 -9.13 -17.83 11.64
N GLY A 100 -10.33 -17.93 12.24
CA GLY A 100 -10.60 -18.87 13.31
C GLY A 100 -11.67 -19.90 12.96
N LEU A 101 -11.42 -21.14 13.39
CA LEU A 101 -12.30 -22.30 13.25
C LEU A 101 -12.26 -23.11 14.54
N ALA A 102 -13.43 -23.45 15.08
CA ALA A 102 -13.58 -24.43 16.15
C ALA A 102 -14.76 -25.37 15.88
N VAL A 103 -14.61 -26.62 16.32
CA VAL A 103 -15.64 -27.66 16.26
C VAL A 103 -16.18 -27.85 17.68
N ASP A 104 -17.50 -27.90 17.86
CA ASP A 104 -18.08 -28.14 19.19
C ASP A 104 -17.64 -29.51 19.72
N PRO A 105 -17.25 -29.64 21.00
CA PRO A 105 -17.00 -30.95 21.59
C PRO A 105 -18.19 -31.92 21.50
N ALA A 106 -19.41 -31.39 21.37
CA ALA A 106 -20.64 -32.15 21.13
C ALA A 106 -21.04 -32.20 19.64
N PHE A 107 -20.11 -31.99 18.69
CA PHE A 107 -20.39 -31.95 17.25
C PHE A 107 -21.15 -33.18 16.74
N ALA A 108 -20.82 -34.37 17.25
CA ALA A 108 -21.50 -35.61 16.86
C ALA A 108 -23.03 -35.60 17.13
N THR A 109 -23.50 -34.74 18.05
CA THR A 109 -24.92 -34.61 18.38
C THR A 109 -25.54 -33.30 17.88
N ASN A 110 -24.79 -32.20 17.85
CA ASN A 110 -25.32 -30.88 17.51
C ASN A 110 -24.90 -30.34 16.13
N GLY A 111 -23.85 -30.90 15.52
CA GLY A 111 -23.30 -30.44 14.24
C GLY A 111 -22.71 -29.02 14.27
N PHE A 112 -22.39 -28.45 15.43
CA PHE A 112 -21.99 -27.03 15.50
C PHE A 112 -20.50 -26.80 15.21
N ILE A 113 -20.24 -25.85 14.31
CA ILE A 113 -18.92 -25.24 14.12
C ILE A 113 -18.98 -23.74 14.38
N TYR A 114 -17.84 -23.14 14.71
CA TYR A 114 -17.70 -21.72 15.04
C TYR A 114 -16.63 -21.12 14.16
N LEU A 115 -16.97 -20.04 13.46
CA LEU A 115 -16.11 -19.33 12.52
C LEU A 115 -15.90 -17.90 13.01
N LEU A 116 -14.64 -17.48 13.04
CA LEU A 116 -14.20 -16.15 13.45
C LEU A 116 -13.55 -15.46 12.24
N TYR A 117 -14.12 -14.33 11.82
CA TYR A 117 -13.75 -13.71 10.55
C TYR A 117 -14.05 -12.22 10.51
N THR A 118 -13.37 -11.50 9.62
CA THR A 118 -13.72 -10.13 9.27
C THR A 118 -14.96 -10.12 8.39
N TYR A 119 -15.99 -9.40 8.81
CA TYR A 119 -17.29 -9.36 8.14
C TYR A 119 -17.29 -8.35 7.00
N ASP A 120 -17.90 -8.76 5.89
CA ASP A 120 -18.18 -7.91 4.75
C ASP A 120 -19.70 -7.80 4.56
N ASP A 121 -20.21 -6.57 4.56
CA ASP A 121 -21.62 -6.26 4.41
C ASP A 121 -21.99 -5.72 3.02
N ASP A 122 -21.02 -5.52 2.12
CA ASP A 122 -21.24 -4.97 0.77
C ASP A 122 -20.61 -5.76 -0.39
N ASP A 123 -20.10 -6.98 -0.16
CA ASP A 123 -19.46 -7.86 -1.16
C ASP A 123 -18.37 -7.13 -1.97
N THR A 124 -17.70 -6.18 -1.32
CA THR A 124 -16.56 -5.46 -1.86
C THR A 124 -15.33 -5.88 -1.06
N ASP A 125 -14.52 -6.77 -1.64
CA ASP A 125 -13.24 -7.23 -1.05
C ASP A 125 -12.18 -6.11 -1.10
N ASP A 126 -12.46 -5.03 -0.38
CA ASP A 126 -11.74 -3.77 -0.39
C ASP A 126 -10.91 -3.53 0.88
N SER A 127 -10.10 -2.49 0.83
CA SER A 127 -9.25 -2.05 1.95
C SER A 127 -9.99 -1.15 2.95
N GLY A 128 -11.29 -0.93 2.78
CA GLY A 128 -12.09 -0.04 3.62
C GLY A 128 -12.13 -0.50 5.07
N THR A 129 -12.55 0.36 5.98
CA THR A 129 -12.75 0.01 7.38
C THR A 129 -13.85 -1.04 7.52
N LYS A 130 -13.62 -2.10 8.29
CA LYS A 130 -14.59 -3.19 8.48
C LYS A 130 -14.73 -3.52 9.97
N THR A 131 -15.64 -4.42 10.29
CA THR A 131 -15.80 -5.02 11.62
C THR A 131 -15.71 -6.55 11.51
N SER A 132 -15.49 -7.23 12.63
CA SER A 132 -15.36 -8.69 12.66
C SER A 132 -16.46 -9.35 13.49
N ARG A 133 -16.64 -10.66 13.32
CA ARG A 133 -17.62 -11.44 14.07
C ARG A 133 -17.17 -12.86 14.36
N LEU A 134 -17.70 -13.40 15.46
CA LEU A 134 -17.72 -14.84 15.73
C LEU A 134 -19.14 -15.34 15.51
N ALA A 135 -19.32 -16.33 14.65
CA ALA A 135 -20.62 -16.93 14.39
C ALA A 135 -20.58 -18.45 14.44
N ARG A 136 -21.68 -19.05 14.90
CA ARG A 136 -21.91 -20.49 14.89
C ARG A 136 -22.71 -20.89 13.65
N TYR A 137 -22.36 -22.02 13.05
CA TYR A 137 -23.08 -22.66 11.96
C TYR A 137 -23.39 -24.11 12.29
N THR A 138 -24.43 -24.65 11.66
CA THR A 138 -24.92 -26.01 11.87
C THR A 138 -24.65 -26.87 10.64
N ALA A 139 -23.97 -27.99 10.87
CA ALA A 139 -23.72 -29.04 9.92
C ALA A 139 -24.83 -30.10 9.92
N VAL A 140 -25.13 -30.62 8.73
CA VAL A 140 -25.96 -31.80 8.51
C VAL A 140 -25.16 -32.76 7.65
N GLY A 141 -24.59 -33.79 8.27
CA GLY A 141 -23.61 -34.66 7.61
C GLY A 141 -22.30 -33.93 7.34
N ASP A 142 -21.81 -34.02 6.11
CA ASP A 142 -20.50 -33.48 5.70
C ASP A 142 -20.60 -32.03 5.16
N ILE A 143 -21.71 -31.33 5.38
CA ILE A 143 -21.95 -29.95 4.90
C ILE A 143 -22.63 -29.12 5.99
N ALA A 144 -22.18 -27.88 6.20
CA ALA A 144 -22.83 -26.86 6.99
C ALA A 144 -23.51 -25.79 6.14
N SER A 145 -24.62 -25.25 6.66
CA SER A 145 -25.41 -24.26 5.93
C SER A 145 -25.00 -22.82 6.29
N PRO A 146 -24.63 -21.97 5.31
CA PRO A 146 -24.43 -20.53 5.53
C PRO A 146 -25.66 -19.81 6.11
N THR A 147 -26.87 -20.34 5.89
CA THR A 147 -28.12 -19.76 6.40
C THR A 147 -28.40 -20.10 7.87
N SER A 148 -27.63 -21.02 8.45
CA SER A 148 -27.76 -21.42 9.87
C SER A 148 -27.00 -20.52 10.85
N GLU A 149 -26.45 -19.40 10.34
CA GLU A 149 -25.64 -18.47 11.11
C GLU A 149 -26.33 -18.00 12.39
N LEU A 150 -25.62 -18.12 13.50
CA LEU A 150 -25.94 -17.46 14.76
C LEU A 150 -24.73 -16.65 15.21
N VAL A 151 -24.83 -15.32 15.18
CA VAL A 151 -23.77 -14.41 15.64
C VAL A 151 -23.67 -14.45 17.16
N LEU A 152 -22.45 -14.61 17.68
CA LEU A 152 -22.16 -14.71 19.12
C LEU A 152 -21.38 -13.50 19.65
N LEU A 153 -20.49 -12.94 18.84
CA LEU A 153 -19.72 -11.73 19.12
C LEU A 153 -19.63 -10.89 17.84
N GLY A 154 -19.54 -9.57 17.99
CA GLY A 154 -19.57 -8.67 16.83
C GLY A 154 -20.99 -8.54 16.27
N THR A 155 -21.99 -8.54 17.16
CA THR A 155 -23.41 -8.37 16.77
C THR A 155 -23.69 -7.00 16.18
N VAL A 156 -22.85 -6.01 16.47
CA VAL A 156 -22.87 -4.69 15.86
C VAL A 156 -21.78 -4.61 14.80
N VAL A 157 -22.17 -4.30 13.57
CA VAL A 157 -21.28 -4.16 12.42
C VAL A 157 -21.48 -2.82 11.73
N GLY A 158 -20.40 -2.31 11.15
CA GLY A 158 -20.35 -1.09 10.35
C GLY A 158 -18.91 -0.79 9.94
N ASN A 159 -18.65 0.48 9.61
CA ASN A 159 -17.32 0.94 9.19
C ASN A 159 -16.31 0.87 10.33
N SER A 160 -16.61 1.49 11.47
CA SER A 160 -15.74 1.50 12.65
C SER A 160 -16.49 1.16 13.93
N CYS A 161 -15.81 0.56 14.91
CA CYS A 161 -16.39 0.43 16.25
C CYS A 161 -16.55 1.78 16.97
N ASN A 162 -15.86 2.83 16.53
CA ASN A 162 -16.00 4.18 17.07
C ASN A 162 -17.34 4.83 16.69
N ASP A 163 -18.06 4.28 15.71
CA ASP A 163 -19.37 4.77 15.27
C ASP A 163 -20.51 4.38 16.23
N PHE A 164 -20.22 3.54 17.23
CA PHE A 164 -21.20 2.99 18.15
C PHE A 164 -21.00 3.45 19.59
N PRO A 165 -22.04 3.40 20.45
CA PRO A 165 -21.91 3.70 21.86
C PRO A 165 -20.85 2.83 22.55
N ALA A 166 -20.13 3.40 23.52
CA ALA A 166 -19.17 2.66 24.33
C ALA A 166 -19.82 1.42 24.97
N GLY A 167 -19.14 0.28 24.87
CA GLY A 167 -19.67 -1.01 25.33
C GLY A 167 -20.47 -1.79 24.29
N ALA A 168 -20.65 -1.27 23.07
CA ALA A 168 -21.24 -2.02 21.96
C ALA A 168 -20.43 -3.31 21.67
N ASP A 169 -21.13 -4.40 21.36
CA ASP A 169 -20.54 -5.69 20.98
C ASP A 169 -20.02 -5.63 19.53
N CYS A 170 -18.94 -4.87 19.35
CA CYS A 170 -18.26 -4.62 18.09
C CYS A 170 -16.80 -5.10 18.20
N ILE A 171 -16.36 -5.91 17.24
CA ILE A 171 -14.96 -6.33 17.11
C ILE A 171 -14.33 -5.48 16.01
N PRO A 172 -13.33 -4.63 16.33
CA PRO A 172 -12.78 -3.72 15.34
C PRO A 172 -11.98 -4.46 14.26
N SER A 173 -12.00 -3.88 13.07
CA SER A 173 -11.14 -4.23 11.94
C SER A 173 -10.98 -3.00 11.06
N ASP A 174 -10.72 -1.85 11.68
CA ASP A 174 -10.62 -0.54 11.03
C ASP A 174 -9.48 -0.53 10.00
N SER A 175 -8.37 -1.20 10.31
CA SER A 175 -7.26 -1.44 9.38
C SER A 175 -7.39 -2.78 8.65
N PRO A 176 -6.75 -2.98 7.48
CA PRO A 176 -6.71 -4.27 6.80
C PRO A 176 -5.87 -5.37 7.49
N SER A 177 -5.46 -5.15 8.74
CA SER A 177 -4.76 -6.11 9.58
C SER A 177 -5.22 -6.07 11.04
N HIS A 178 -4.76 -7.04 11.84
CA HIS A 178 -5.03 -7.20 13.28
C HIS A 178 -6.51 -7.30 13.65
N SER A 179 -7.32 -7.93 12.81
CA SER A 179 -8.77 -8.00 13.01
C SER A 179 -9.14 -9.02 14.09
N VAL A 180 -8.79 -10.28 13.87
CA VAL A 180 -9.17 -11.42 14.71
C VAL A 180 -8.03 -12.43 14.77
N GLY A 181 -8.14 -13.43 15.64
CA GLY A 181 -7.19 -14.52 15.72
C GLY A 181 -7.87 -15.88 15.74
N THR A 182 -7.92 -16.48 16.92
CA THR A 182 -8.27 -17.89 17.11
C THR A 182 -9.51 -18.05 17.98
N VAL A 183 -10.20 -19.18 17.82
CA VAL A 183 -11.25 -19.65 18.72
C VAL A 183 -10.95 -21.10 19.13
N ARG A 184 -11.05 -21.42 20.44
CA ARG A 184 -10.84 -22.77 20.99
C ARG A 184 -11.82 -23.07 22.11
N PHE A 185 -12.26 -24.32 22.20
CA PHE A 185 -13.03 -24.79 23.35
C PHE A 185 -12.13 -25.11 24.54
N ALA A 186 -12.56 -24.69 25.72
CA ALA A 186 -12.07 -25.25 26.97
C ALA A 186 -12.78 -26.59 27.28
N PRO A 187 -12.18 -27.46 28.10
CA PRO A 187 -12.77 -28.77 28.45
C PRO A 187 -14.15 -28.69 29.12
N ASP A 188 -14.51 -27.57 29.73
CA ASP A 188 -15.82 -27.33 30.34
C ASP A 188 -16.92 -26.95 29.31
N GLY A 189 -16.56 -26.84 28.03
CA GLY A 189 -17.46 -26.49 26.94
C GLY A 189 -17.70 -24.99 26.75
N THR A 190 -16.95 -24.13 27.44
CA THR A 190 -16.84 -22.70 27.14
C THR A 190 -15.82 -22.45 26.02
N LEU A 191 -15.75 -21.22 25.54
CA LEU A 191 -14.93 -20.81 24.40
C LEU A 191 -13.95 -19.70 24.82
N PHE A 192 -12.70 -19.85 24.41
CA PHE A 192 -11.73 -18.76 24.37
C PHE A 192 -11.63 -18.21 22.95
N VAL A 193 -11.53 -16.88 22.83
CA VAL A 193 -11.49 -16.17 21.54
C VAL A 193 -10.45 -15.06 21.63
N THR A 194 -9.61 -14.90 20.60
CA THR A 194 -8.70 -13.75 20.51
C THR A 194 -9.14 -12.77 19.43
N THR A 195 -8.96 -11.48 19.74
CA THR A 195 -9.26 -10.35 18.87
C THR A 195 -8.05 -9.42 18.85
N GLY A 196 -7.67 -8.94 17.66
CA GLY A 196 -6.62 -7.94 17.56
C GLY A 196 -7.15 -6.54 17.85
N ASP A 197 -6.27 -5.56 17.87
CA ASP A 197 -6.64 -4.16 18.15
C ASP A 197 -7.46 -3.51 17.02
N GLY A 198 -7.40 -4.09 15.82
CA GLY A 198 -8.06 -3.63 14.59
C GLY A 198 -7.60 -2.26 14.10
N SER A 199 -6.55 -1.70 14.69
CA SER A 199 -6.05 -0.34 14.42
C SER A 199 -4.94 -0.33 13.37
N ARG A 200 -4.47 0.85 12.95
CA ARG A 200 -3.38 0.92 11.97
C ARG A 200 -2.13 0.18 12.44
N PHE A 201 -1.65 -0.72 11.59
CA PHE A 201 -0.45 -1.51 11.85
C PHE A 201 0.87 -0.77 11.57
N ASP A 202 0.81 0.37 10.86
CA ASP A 202 1.95 1.08 10.28
C ASP A 202 2.23 2.46 10.91
N ALA A 203 1.41 2.90 11.86
CA ALA A 203 1.51 4.21 12.48
C ALA A 203 0.92 4.22 13.90
N VAL A 204 1.26 5.25 14.69
CA VAL A 204 0.56 5.51 15.96
C VAL A 204 -0.89 5.85 15.67
N ASP A 205 -1.81 5.10 16.28
CA ASP A 205 -3.24 5.25 16.10
C ASP A 205 -3.94 5.15 17.46
N ASP A 206 -4.72 6.16 17.82
CA ASP A 206 -5.40 6.22 19.11
C ASP A 206 -6.42 5.09 19.29
N ASP A 207 -6.86 4.46 18.20
CA ASP A 207 -7.72 3.28 18.21
C ASP A 207 -7.05 2.06 18.87
N ALA A 208 -5.71 1.96 18.83
CA ALA A 208 -4.98 0.91 19.54
C ALA A 208 -5.18 0.98 21.06
N LEU A 209 -5.48 2.15 21.62
CA LEU A 209 -5.73 2.33 23.05
C LEU A 209 -7.00 1.59 23.54
N ARG A 210 -7.88 1.17 22.63
CA ARG A 210 -9.02 0.29 22.95
C ARG A 210 -8.56 -1.06 23.53
N ALA A 211 -7.34 -1.51 23.22
CA ALA A 211 -6.74 -2.70 23.83
C ALA A 211 -6.68 -2.60 25.37
N GLN A 212 -6.55 -1.39 25.92
CA GLN A 212 -6.54 -1.11 27.36
C GLN A 212 -7.93 -0.87 27.98
N SER A 213 -8.98 -0.77 27.16
CA SER A 213 -10.37 -0.61 27.63
C SER A 213 -11.04 -1.95 27.85
N LEU A 214 -11.63 -2.16 29.04
CA LEU A 214 -12.41 -3.37 29.35
C LEU A 214 -13.77 -3.39 28.64
N ASP A 215 -14.29 -2.24 28.23
CA ASP A 215 -15.59 -2.14 27.55
C ASP A 215 -15.47 -2.24 26.02
N SER A 216 -14.26 -2.50 25.50
CA SER A 216 -14.01 -2.79 24.10
C SER A 216 -13.58 -4.25 23.91
N LEU A 217 -13.94 -4.83 22.77
CA LEU A 217 -13.44 -6.15 22.35
C LEU A 217 -12.12 -6.09 21.58
N ALA A 218 -11.52 -4.92 21.38
CA ALA A 218 -10.22 -4.77 20.71
C ALA A 218 -9.07 -5.34 21.55
N GLY A 219 -8.16 -6.12 20.98
CA GLY A 219 -6.92 -6.53 21.64
C GLY A 219 -7.14 -7.36 22.91
N LYS A 220 -7.97 -8.40 22.83
CA LYS A 220 -8.43 -9.20 23.99
C LYS A 220 -8.18 -10.69 23.82
N VAL A 221 -8.06 -11.35 24.97
CA VAL A 221 -8.53 -12.74 25.12
C VAL A 221 -9.89 -12.69 25.78
N LEU A 222 -10.90 -13.23 25.12
CA LEU A 222 -12.27 -13.35 25.61
C LEU A 222 -12.52 -14.78 26.08
N HIS A 223 -13.36 -14.93 27.09
CA HIS A 223 -13.84 -16.21 27.60
C HIS A 223 -15.36 -16.17 27.74
N ILE A 224 -16.06 -16.95 26.92
CA ILE A 224 -17.50 -16.86 26.72
C ILE A 224 -18.16 -18.24 26.75
N THR A 225 -19.45 -18.27 27.00
CA THR A 225 -20.28 -19.46 26.81
C THR A 225 -20.55 -19.70 25.32
N ARG A 226 -21.13 -20.87 24.99
CA ARG A 226 -21.61 -21.19 23.64
C ARG A 226 -22.64 -20.19 23.08
N SER A 227 -23.25 -19.37 23.93
CA SER A 227 -24.22 -18.35 23.51
C SER A 227 -23.60 -16.96 23.30
N GLY A 228 -22.29 -16.80 23.47
CA GLY A 228 -21.61 -15.49 23.37
C GLY A 228 -21.63 -14.66 24.67
N ALA A 229 -22.21 -15.19 25.74
CA ALA A 229 -22.27 -14.50 27.04
C ALA A 229 -20.95 -14.64 27.80
N GLY A 230 -20.59 -13.63 28.59
CA GLY A 230 -19.46 -13.71 29.51
C GLY A 230 -19.65 -14.82 30.56
N VAL A 231 -18.55 -15.47 30.94
CA VAL A 231 -18.57 -16.48 32.00
C VAL A 231 -18.50 -15.79 33.36
N ALA A 232 -19.35 -16.17 34.31
CA ALA A 232 -19.44 -15.49 35.61
C ALA A 232 -18.16 -15.55 36.46
N SER A 233 -17.26 -16.50 36.19
CA SER A 233 -15.94 -16.61 36.82
C SER A 233 -14.87 -15.72 36.17
N ASN A 234 -15.22 -14.94 35.13
CA ASN A 234 -14.28 -14.05 34.49
C ASN A 234 -13.80 -12.94 35.44
N PRO A 235 -12.53 -12.52 35.30
CA PRO A 235 -11.87 -11.57 36.21
C PRO A 235 -12.51 -10.18 36.24
N PHE A 236 -13.22 -9.79 35.17
CA PHE A 236 -13.84 -8.46 35.02
C PHE A 236 -15.37 -8.52 34.99
N TRP A 237 -15.95 -9.62 35.50
CA TRP A 237 -17.39 -9.81 35.62
C TRP A 237 -18.05 -8.69 36.45
N ASN A 238 -19.11 -8.08 35.91
CA ASN A 238 -19.86 -7.01 36.59
C ASN A 238 -21.32 -7.37 36.93
N GLY A 239 -21.73 -8.63 36.72
CA GLY A 239 -23.11 -9.07 36.91
C GLY A 239 -23.96 -9.08 35.63
N ASP A 240 -23.52 -8.42 34.56
CA ASP A 240 -24.17 -8.44 33.25
C ASP A 240 -23.40 -9.34 32.29
N ALA A 241 -24.03 -10.43 31.86
CA ALA A 241 -23.42 -11.41 30.97
C ALA A 241 -23.19 -10.89 29.54
N ALA A 242 -23.92 -9.86 29.12
CA ALA A 242 -23.82 -9.29 27.78
C ALA A 242 -22.70 -8.24 27.68
N ALA A 243 -22.32 -7.60 28.80
CA ALA A 243 -21.32 -6.55 28.83
C ALA A 243 -19.95 -7.05 28.33
N ASN A 244 -19.29 -6.26 27.47
CA ASN A 244 -17.96 -6.60 26.91
C ASN A 244 -16.95 -6.96 28.01
N ARG A 245 -16.87 -6.19 29.09
CA ARG A 245 -15.97 -6.47 30.22
C ARG A 245 -16.19 -7.84 30.85
N SER A 246 -17.44 -8.31 30.92
CA SER A 246 -17.77 -9.62 31.49
C SER A 246 -17.31 -10.77 30.59
N LYS A 247 -16.98 -10.50 29.32
CA LYS A 247 -16.38 -11.45 28.38
C LYS A 247 -14.86 -11.46 28.45
N VAL A 248 -14.22 -10.43 29.02
CA VAL A 248 -12.76 -10.28 29.01
C VAL A 248 -12.10 -11.24 30.01
N TRP A 249 -11.14 -12.03 29.51
CA TRP A 249 -10.23 -12.84 30.33
C TRP A 249 -8.88 -12.14 30.53
N ALA A 250 -8.31 -11.59 29.46
CA ALA A 250 -7.07 -10.82 29.46
C ALA A 250 -7.17 -9.70 28.40
N LEU A 251 -6.35 -8.65 28.56
CA LEU A 251 -6.36 -7.46 27.71
C LEU A 251 -4.95 -7.02 27.33
N GLY A 252 -4.85 -6.04 26.42
CA GLY A 252 -3.58 -5.43 26.04
C GLY A 252 -2.79 -6.24 25.01
N LEU A 253 -3.48 -6.73 23.97
CA LEU A 253 -2.88 -7.45 22.85
C LEU A 253 -2.93 -6.62 21.57
N ARG A 254 -1.96 -6.80 20.68
CA ARG A 254 -1.90 -6.14 19.37
C ARG A 254 -2.57 -6.98 18.29
N ASN A 255 -1.94 -8.09 17.95
CA ASN A 255 -2.36 -9.06 16.96
C ASN A 255 -2.12 -10.50 17.47
N PRO A 256 -3.00 -10.99 18.36
CA PRO A 256 -2.90 -12.31 18.97
C PRO A 256 -3.34 -13.42 17.99
N TYR A 257 -2.56 -13.59 16.92
CA TYR A 257 -2.93 -14.34 15.72
C TYR A 257 -3.26 -15.81 16.02
N ARG A 258 -2.44 -16.49 16.83
CA ARG A 258 -2.63 -17.90 17.20
C ARG A 258 -2.46 -18.16 18.69
N PHE A 259 -3.38 -18.95 19.26
CA PHE A 259 -3.25 -19.46 20.63
C PHE A 259 -3.67 -20.93 20.75
N SER A 260 -3.15 -21.59 21.78
CA SER A 260 -3.69 -22.84 22.30
C SER A 260 -3.87 -22.79 23.82
N LEU A 261 -4.68 -23.72 24.32
CA LEU A 261 -4.92 -23.86 25.75
C LEU A 261 -3.93 -24.87 26.34
N ARG A 262 -3.28 -24.50 27.44
CA ARG A 262 -2.41 -25.41 28.18
C ARG A 262 -3.21 -26.62 28.67
N PRO A 263 -2.78 -27.86 28.37
CA PRO A 263 -3.42 -29.05 28.90
C PRO A 263 -3.50 -29.04 30.44
N GLY A 264 -4.66 -29.34 30.99
CA GLY A 264 -4.92 -29.42 32.43
C GLY A 264 -5.36 -28.11 33.08
N THR A 265 -4.83 -26.95 32.69
CA THR A 265 -5.19 -25.64 33.28
C THR A 265 -6.09 -24.79 32.40
N SER A 266 -6.13 -25.08 31.09
CA SER A 266 -6.81 -24.25 30.08
C SER A 266 -6.31 -22.81 30.02
N THR A 267 -5.07 -22.53 30.45
CA THR A 267 -4.46 -21.20 30.29
C THR A 267 -4.14 -20.95 28.82
N PRO A 268 -4.57 -19.83 28.20
CA PRO A 268 -4.19 -19.49 26.83
C PRO A 268 -2.71 -19.09 26.71
N TYR A 269 -2.00 -19.73 25.79
CA TYR A 269 -0.64 -19.42 25.33
C TYR A 269 -0.72 -18.96 23.89
N LEU A 270 -0.20 -17.78 23.59
CA LEU A 270 -0.47 -17.12 22.32
C LEU A 270 0.76 -16.40 21.75
N GLY A 271 0.88 -16.38 20.44
CA GLY A 271 1.77 -15.45 19.74
C GLY A 271 1.06 -14.13 19.55
N ASP A 272 1.72 -13.02 19.90
CA ASP A 272 1.26 -11.66 19.64
C ASP A 272 2.23 -10.96 18.70
N VAL A 273 1.75 -10.56 17.52
CA VAL A 273 2.63 -9.97 16.51
C VAL A 273 2.98 -8.54 16.87
N GLY A 274 4.28 -8.28 16.96
CA GLY A 274 4.89 -7.00 17.33
C GLY A 274 4.64 -5.85 16.37
N TRP A 275 4.99 -4.63 16.79
CA TRP A 275 4.92 -3.46 15.90
C TRP A 275 6.23 -3.21 15.18
N ASP A 276 7.24 -2.69 15.87
CA ASP A 276 8.46 -2.19 15.24
C ASP A 276 9.70 -3.01 15.60
N THR A 277 9.70 -3.65 16.78
CA THR A 277 10.95 -4.15 17.37
C THR A 277 10.88 -5.61 17.82
N TYR A 278 9.77 -6.03 18.42
CA TYR A 278 9.73 -7.29 19.16
C TYR A 278 8.48 -8.11 18.91
N GLU A 279 8.71 -9.40 18.74
CA GLU A 279 7.69 -10.43 18.67
C GLU A 279 7.59 -11.19 20.00
N GLU A 280 6.41 -11.72 20.32
CA GLU A 280 6.15 -12.25 21.66
C GLU A 280 5.36 -13.56 21.70
N ILE A 281 5.72 -14.41 22.66
CA ILE A 281 4.83 -15.43 23.22
C ILE A 281 4.32 -14.95 24.57
N ASN A 282 3.00 -14.89 24.71
CA ASN A 282 2.29 -14.43 25.89
C ASN A 282 1.53 -15.56 26.60
N VAL A 283 1.40 -15.44 27.93
CA VAL A 283 0.56 -16.31 28.76
C VAL A 283 -0.56 -15.47 29.36
N ALA A 284 -1.77 -15.66 28.87
CA ALA A 284 -2.95 -14.92 29.30
C ALA A 284 -3.56 -15.55 30.56
N ARG A 285 -3.05 -15.19 31.74
CA ARG A 285 -3.69 -15.53 33.02
C ARG A 285 -4.97 -14.72 33.22
N PRO A 286 -5.92 -15.18 34.06
CA PRO A 286 -7.14 -14.41 34.33
C PRO A 286 -6.78 -13.04 34.91
N GLY A 287 -7.23 -11.98 34.23
CA GLY A 287 -7.05 -10.58 34.61
C GLY A 287 -5.74 -9.97 34.14
N ALA A 288 -4.91 -10.71 33.40
CA ALA A 288 -3.63 -10.22 32.93
C ALA A 288 -3.80 -9.09 31.91
N ASN A 289 -3.05 -8.00 32.10
CA ASN A 289 -2.82 -6.98 31.09
C ASN A 289 -1.47 -7.27 30.43
N LEU A 290 -1.46 -7.50 29.12
CA LEU A 290 -0.30 -7.88 28.32
C LEU A 290 0.40 -6.66 27.70
N GLY A 291 -0.10 -5.45 27.99
CA GLY A 291 0.68 -4.21 27.89
C GLY A 291 0.47 -3.38 26.63
N TRP A 292 0.06 -3.97 25.49
CA TRP A 292 -0.16 -3.21 24.26
C TRP A 292 -1.30 -2.17 24.40
N PRO A 293 -1.19 -0.95 23.85
CA PRO A 293 -0.08 -0.43 23.03
C PRO A 293 1.01 0.30 23.81
N CYS A 294 0.93 0.28 25.14
CA CYS A 294 1.88 0.97 26.00
C CYS A 294 3.22 0.22 26.11
N TYR A 295 3.20 -1.10 25.93
CA TYR A 295 4.39 -1.93 25.89
C TYR A 295 4.46 -2.69 24.58
N GLU A 296 5.70 -2.84 24.09
CA GLU A 296 6.13 -3.81 23.09
C GLU A 296 7.34 -4.55 23.68
N GLY A 297 7.24 -5.86 23.80
CA GLY A 297 8.06 -6.69 24.66
C GLY A 297 7.91 -6.30 26.14
N THR A 298 9.06 -6.15 26.79
CA THR A 298 9.15 -5.58 28.15
C THR A 298 9.38 -4.07 28.15
N PHE A 299 9.31 -3.42 27.00
CA PHE A 299 9.74 -2.04 26.79
C PHE A 299 8.56 -1.12 26.54
N ARG A 300 8.68 0.13 26.99
CA ARG A 300 7.63 1.14 26.74
C ARG A 300 7.65 1.54 25.28
N GLN A 301 6.48 1.58 24.67
CA GLN A 301 6.38 1.93 23.26
C GLN A 301 6.39 3.44 23.07
N HIS A 302 7.46 3.96 22.48
CA HIS A 302 7.72 5.40 22.40
C HIS A 302 6.58 6.18 21.73
N GLY A 303 5.96 5.61 20.68
CA GLY A 303 4.83 6.25 19.99
C GLY A 303 3.58 6.47 20.87
N TYR A 304 3.35 5.58 21.84
CA TYR A 304 2.18 5.62 22.74
C TYR A 304 2.51 6.12 24.14
N GLU A 305 3.78 6.17 24.52
CA GLU A 305 4.22 6.61 25.84
C GLU A 305 3.62 7.97 26.27
N PRO A 306 3.50 9.00 25.41
CA PRO A 306 2.88 10.27 25.81
C PRO A 306 1.38 10.20 26.11
N LYS A 307 0.68 9.12 25.75
CA LYS A 307 -0.78 9.02 25.87
C LYS A 307 -1.18 8.87 27.35
N PRO A 308 -2.25 9.56 27.81
CA PRO A 308 -2.67 9.52 29.23
C PRO A 308 -2.96 8.12 29.76
N VAL A 309 -3.52 7.24 28.92
CA VAL A 309 -3.79 5.82 29.27
C VAL A 309 -2.49 5.09 29.62
N CYS A 310 -1.43 5.29 28.84
CA CYS A 310 -0.13 4.67 29.08
C CYS A 310 0.58 5.27 30.28
N GLN A 311 0.54 6.60 30.46
CA GLN A 311 1.06 7.23 31.67
C GLN A 311 0.37 6.72 32.94
N ALA A 312 -0.95 6.53 32.91
CA ALA A 312 -1.70 5.95 34.02
C ALA A 312 -1.34 4.48 34.28
N LEU A 313 -1.04 3.71 33.24
CA LEU A 313 -0.56 2.33 33.37
C LEU A 313 0.84 2.29 33.99
N TYR A 314 1.77 3.14 33.53
CA TYR A 314 3.14 3.23 34.06
C TYR A 314 3.17 3.66 35.52
N ALA A 315 2.29 4.58 35.92
CA ALA A 315 2.17 5.04 37.31
C ALA A 315 1.80 3.92 38.30
N ARG A 316 1.22 2.81 37.83
CA ARG A 316 0.91 1.62 38.66
C ARG A 316 2.12 0.72 38.90
N GLY A 317 3.25 0.98 38.23
CA GLY A 317 4.49 0.23 38.37
C GLY A 317 4.57 -1.04 37.51
N PRO A 318 5.70 -1.78 37.55
CA PRO A 318 5.99 -2.88 36.64
C PRO A 318 5.06 -4.09 36.78
N GLY A 319 4.41 -4.27 37.95
CA GLY A 319 3.43 -5.33 38.17
C GLY A 319 2.05 -5.07 37.55
N ALA A 320 1.85 -3.89 36.92
CA ALA A 320 0.60 -3.55 36.26
C ALA A 320 0.38 -4.27 34.93
N VAL A 321 1.46 -4.77 34.34
CA VAL A 321 1.45 -5.61 33.14
C VAL A 321 2.13 -6.94 33.46
N ARG A 322 1.71 -8.00 32.79
CA ARG A 322 2.43 -9.27 32.79
C ARG A 322 3.42 -9.23 31.62
N PRO A 323 4.74 -9.43 31.86
CA PRO A 323 5.70 -9.48 30.77
C PRO A 323 5.46 -10.70 29.88
N PRO A 324 5.91 -10.65 28.61
CA PRO A 324 5.87 -11.81 27.73
C PRO A 324 6.65 -12.99 28.31
N LEU A 325 6.17 -14.21 28.03
CA LEU A 325 6.87 -15.43 28.41
C LEU A 325 8.20 -15.57 27.67
N TYR A 326 8.20 -15.18 26.40
CA TYR A 326 9.37 -15.17 25.54
C TYR A 326 9.26 -14.02 24.53
N VAL A 327 10.38 -13.34 24.28
CA VAL A 327 10.47 -12.19 23.38
C VAL A 327 11.67 -12.36 22.46
N TRP A 328 11.56 -11.97 21.19
CA TRP A 328 12.68 -11.91 20.26
C TRP A 328 12.59 -10.65 19.39
N ASP A 329 13.75 -10.13 18.97
CA ASP A 329 13.82 -8.95 18.12
C ASP A 329 13.61 -9.30 16.63
N HIS A 330 13.27 -8.27 15.84
CA HIS A 330 13.03 -8.37 14.40
C HIS A 330 14.23 -8.87 13.57
N GLY A 331 15.45 -8.91 14.12
CA GLY A 331 16.56 -9.62 13.48
C GLY A 331 16.38 -11.15 13.49
N ALA A 332 15.72 -11.69 14.52
CA ALA A 332 15.48 -13.12 14.68
C ALA A 332 14.14 -13.61 14.12
N GLY A 333 13.17 -12.72 13.88
CA GLY A 333 11.81 -13.03 13.44
C GLY A 333 10.90 -11.82 13.51
N VAL A 334 9.94 -11.70 12.59
CA VAL A 334 9.07 -10.51 12.42
C VAL A 334 7.58 -10.86 12.40
N THR A 335 7.21 -12.09 12.77
CA THR A 335 5.80 -12.50 12.73
C THR A 335 5.52 -13.67 13.68
N ALA A 336 5.19 -13.38 14.93
CA ALA A 336 4.85 -14.39 15.93
C ALA A 336 3.64 -15.26 15.52
N THR A 337 3.86 -16.56 15.42
CA THR A 337 2.79 -17.57 15.29
C THR A 337 2.81 -18.47 16.52
N GLY A 338 1.80 -18.30 17.38
CA GLY A 338 1.55 -19.23 18.48
C GLY A 338 1.28 -20.65 17.96
N GLY A 339 1.44 -21.64 18.83
CA GLY A 339 1.24 -23.03 18.45
C GLY A 339 0.63 -23.88 19.54
N GLY A 340 1.17 -25.07 19.78
CA GLY A 340 0.56 -26.10 20.62
C GLY A 340 1.53 -26.82 21.55
N PHE A 341 1.01 -27.29 22.68
CA PHE A 341 1.72 -28.23 23.55
C PHE A 341 1.73 -29.61 22.93
N TYR A 342 2.91 -30.22 22.78
CA TYR A 342 2.99 -31.61 22.33
C TYR A 342 2.55 -32.57 23.43
N THR A 343 1.45 -33.27 23.18
CA THR A 343 0.79 -34.19 24.13
C THR A 343 1.02 -35.67 23.78
N GLY A 344 1.68 -35.96 22.67
CA GLY A 344 1.97 -37.32 22.23
C GLY A 344 3.17 -37.96 22.94
N MET A 345 3.39 -39.24 22.63
CA MET A 345 4.53 -40.04 23.13
C MET A 345 5.52 -40.45 22.04
N ALA A 346 5.18 -40.21 20.77
CA ALA A 346 5.98 -40.62 19.62
C ALA A 346 7.30 -39.85 19.50
N TYR A 347 7.31 -38.56 19.89
CA TYR A 347 8.54 -37.77 19.86
C TYR A 347 9.46 -38.14 21.04
N PRO A 348 10.79 -37.92 20.88
CA PRO A 348 11.76 -38.05 21.96
C PRO A 348 11.35 -37.28 23.22
N GLU A 349 11.78 -37.76 24.38
CA GLU A 349 11.42 -37.21 25.70
C GLU A 349 11.66 -35.70 25.80
N THR A 350 12.71 -35.18 25.16
CA THR A 350 13.04 -33.75 25.11
C THR A 350 11.89 -32.88 24.62
N TRP A 351 11.07 -33.38 23.69
CA TRP A 351 9.95 -32.65 23.09
C TRP A 351 8.61 -32.90 23.79
N ARG A 352 8.53 -33.87 24.70
CA ARG A 352 7.29 -34.22 25.42
C ARG A 352 6.89 -33.10 26.39
N GLY A 353 5.67 -32.58 26.19
CA GLY A 353 5.12 -31.47 26.97
C GLY A 353 5.68 -30.10 26.60
N ALA A 354 6.53 -29.98 25.58
CA ALA A 354 7.04 -28.69 25.10
C ALA A 354 5.93 -27.94 24.34
N TYR A 355 5.95 -26.60 24.45
CA TYR A 355 5.11 -25.72 23.65
C TYR A 355 5.86 -25.34 22.38
N PHE A 356 5.28 -25.65 21.22
CA PHE A 356 5.83 -25.28 19.92
C PHE A 356 5.20 -23.99 19.43
N PHE A 357 6.01 -23.14 18.82
CA PHE A 357 5.63 -21.86 18.22
C PHE A 357 6.55 -21.56 17.04
N GLY A 358 6.24 -20.56 16.23
CA GLY A 358 7.07 -20.25 15.08
C GLY A 358 6.98 -18.81 14.63
N ASP A 359 7.69 -18.55 13.54
CA ASP A 359 7.76 -17.26 12.88
C ASP A 359 7.55 -17.42 11.39
N TYR A 360 6.58 -16.68 10.85
CA TYR A 360 6.25 -16.70 9.43
C TYR A 360 7.35 -16.04 8.59
N GLY A 361 7.84 -14.86 9.00
CA GLY A 361 8.78 -14.06 8.21
C GLY A 361 10.16 -14.71 8.05
N GLN A 362 10.66 -15.37 9.08
CA GLN A 362 11.95 -16.07 9.09
C GLN A 362 11.83 -17.60 8.98
N GLN A 363 10.60 -18.11 8.80
CA GLN A 363 10.30 -19.50 8.47
C GLN A 363 10.94 -20.51 9.43
N TRP A 364 10.74 -20.35 10.74
CA TRP A 364 11.20 -21.32 11.74
C TRP A 364 10.11 -21.77 12.71
N ILE A 365 10.33 -22.94 13.31
CA ILE A 365 9.60 -23.43 14.48
C ILE A 365 10.59 -23.58 15.63
N ARG A 366 10.23 -23.09 16.81
CA ARG A 366 10.92 -23.30 18.08
C ARG A 366 10.01 -24.01 19.07
N SER A 367 10.61 -24.57 20.11
CA SER A 367 9.88 -25.04 21.28
C SER A 367 10.40 -24.36 22.55
N LEU A 368 9.55 -24.27 23.57
CA LEU A 368 9.92 -23.87 24.92
C LEU A 368 9.27 -24.79 25.97
N ARG A 369 9.75 -24.73 27.21
CA ARG A 369 9.13 -25.44 28.34
C ARG A 369 8.74 -24.45 29.43
N VAL A 370 7.68 -24.79 30.16
CA VAL A 370 7.17 -24.00 31.28
C VAL A 370 7.04 -24.86 32.53
N ASP A 371 7.16 -24.22 33.68
CA ASP A 371 6.98 -24.86 34.98
C ASP A 371 5.49 -25.02 35.36
N ALA A 372 5.23 -25.46 36.60
CA ALA A 372 3.86 -25.60 37.10
C ALA A 372 3.11 -24.26 37.15
N ASN A 373 3.83 -23.14 37.29
CA ASN A 373 3.28 -21.81 37.44
C ASN A 373 3.08 -21.11 36.10
N ASP A 374 3.35 -21.72 34.93
CA ASP A 374 3.36 -21.02 33.63
C ASP A 374 4.51 -20.00 33.49
N GLU A 375 5.66 -20.26 34.12
CA GLU A 375 6.90 -19.49 33.94
C GLU A 375 7.88 -20.26 33.05
N LEU A 376 8.68 -19.54 32.26
CA LEU A 376 9.64 -20.13 31.32
C LEU A 376 10.70 -20.91 32.10
N VAL A 377 10.91 -22.18 31.73
CA VAL A 377 12.07 -22.94 32.23
C VAL A 377 13.33 -22.36 31.58
N PRO A 378 14.34 -21.92 32.36
CA PRO A 378 15.56 -21.35 31.82
C PRO A 378 16.22 -22.24 30.76
N ASP A 379 16.75 -21.62 29.72
CA ASP A 379 17.46 -22.27 28.61
C ASP A 379 16.66 -23.34 27.84
N SER A 380 15.32 -23.38 27.99
CA SER A 380 14.48 -24.37 27.32
C SER A 380 14.10 -24.04 25.87
N VAL A 381 14.33 -22.80 25.44
CA VAL A 381 13.98 -22.35 24.09
C VAL A 381 14.93 -22.97 23.07
N THR A 382 14.41 -23.81 22.20
CA THR A 382 15.20 -24.63 21.26
C THR A 382 14.67 -24.47 19.84
N LEU A 383 15.57 -24.28 18.87
CA LEU A 383 15.23 -24.35 17.44
C LEU A 383 14.82 -25.77 17.08
N PHE A 384 13.65 -25.91 16.47
CA PHE A 384 13.12 -27.20 16.03
C PHE A 384 13.18 -27.34 14.51
N ALA A 385 12.63 -26.39 13.75
CA ALA A 385 12.58 -26.45 12.29
C ALA A 385 12.96 -25.12 11.64
N THR A 386 13.46 -25.18 10.41
CA THR A 386 13.63 -24.01 9.51
C THR A 386 13.11 -24.35 8.11
N GLY A 387 12.87 -23.34 7.28
CA GLY A 387 12.31 -23.53 5.93
C GLY A 387 10.87 -24.04 5.95
N VAL A 388 10.08 -23.69 6.97
CA VAL A 388 8.69 -24.16 7.12
C VAL A 388 7.67 -23.44 6.24
N GLY A 389 8.13 -22.62 5.29
CA GLY A 389 7.27 -21.89 4.37
C GLY A 389 6.39 -20.86 5.06
N GLY A 390 5.16 -20.72 4.59
CA GLY A 390 4.18 -19.76 5.10
C GLY A 390 3.46 -20.24 6.34
N LEU A 391 4.18 -20.43 7.46
CA LEU A 391 3.63 -20.93 8.71
C LEU A 391 2.58 -19.96 9.28
N VAL A 392 1.29 -20.34 9.23
CA VAL A 392 0.18 -19.52 9.76
C VAL A 392 -0.66 -20.23 10.83
N GLU A 393 -0.47 -21.53 11.03
CA GLU A 393 -1.08 -22.29 12.13
C GLU A 393 -0.12 -23.40 12.53
N LEU A 394 -0.03 -23.65 13.83
CA LEU A 394 0.74 -24.74 14.41
C LEU A 394 -0.08 -25.39 15.51
N GLY A 395 -0.35 -26.69 15.41
CA GLY A 395 -1.26 -27.36 16.33
C GLY A 395 -1.03 -28.86 16.41
N ILE A 396 -1.73 -29.52 17.31
CA ILE A 396 -1.69 -30.98 17.42
C ILE A 396 -2.82 -31.59 16.61
N GLY A 397 -2.48 -32.48 15.69
CA GLY A 397 -3.45 -33.21 14.88
C GLY A 397 -4.09 -34.40 15.62
N PRO A 398 -5.04 -35.08 14.97
CA PRO A 398 -5.81 -36.16 15.60
C PRO A 398 -4.95 -37.40 15.94
N ASP A 399 -3.77 -37.54 15.34
CA ASP A 399 -2.80 -38.60 15.63
C ASP A 399 -1.73 -38.18 16.65
N SER A 400 -1.95 -37.08 17.37
CA SER A 400 -1.06 -36.49 18.37
C SER A 400 0.28 -35.98 17.84
N ASN A 401 0.49 -35.93 16.53
CA ASN A 401 1.66 -35.28 15.94
C ASN A 401 1.48 -33.77 15.79
N LEU A 402 2.58 -33.04 15.63
CA LEU A 402 2.57 -31.63 15.29
C LEU A 402 2.16 -31.44 13.83
N PHE A 403 1.22 -30.55 13.58
CA PHE A 403 0.71 -30.16 12.28
C PHE A 403 0.93 -28.68 12.09
N PHE A 404 1.20 -28.26 10.87
CA PHE A 404 1.27 -26.86 10.52
C PHE A 404 0.64 -26.57 9.16
N VAL A 405 0.08 -25.36 9.05
CA VAL A 405 -0.47 -24.85 7.79
C VAL A 405 0.58 -23.98 7.13
N ASP A 406 0.92 -24.32 5.89
CA ASP A 406 1.75 -23.52 5.00
C ASP A 406 0.85 -22.82 3.98
N ILE A 407 0.60 -21.52 4.23
CA ILE A 407 -0.29 -20.71 3.41
C ILE A 407 0.26 -20.48 1.99
N LEU A 408 1.59 -20.47 1.84
CA LEU A 408 2.25 -20.16 0.57
C LEU A 408 2.21 -21.35 -0.39
N THR A 409 2.32 -22.56 0.14
CA THR A 409 2.21 -23.79 -0.67
C THR A 409 0.78 -24.33 -0.77
N GLY A 410 -0.13 -23.86 0.07
CA GLY A 410 -1.51 -24.34 0.11
C GLY A 410 -1.60 -25.75 0.70
N GLU A 411 -0.84 -26.01 1.76
CA GLU A 411 -0.71 -27.33 2.36
C GLU A 411 -0.97 -27.34 3.87
N LEU A 412 -1.61 -28.42 4.32
CA LEU A 412 -1.60 -28.84 5.72
C LEU A 412 -0.57 -29.96 5.85
N ARG A 413 0.48 -29.74 6.63
CA ARG A 413 1.61 -30.65 6.80
C ARG A 413 1.63 -31.24 8.20
N ARG A 414 2.12 -32.47 8.33
CA ARG A 414 2.33 -33.19 9.59
C ARG A 414 3.82 -33.45 9.78
N ILE A 415 4.30 -33.31 11.01
CA ILE A 415 5.68 -33.66 11.40
C ILE A 415 5.65 -34.98 12.17
N ARG A 416 6.43 -35.97 11.73
CA ARG A 416 6.54 -37.28 12.37
C ARG A 416 7.96 -37.55 12.85
N TYR A 417 8.10 -38.39 13.86
CA TYR A 417 9.39 -38.91 14.31
C TYR A 417 9.47 -40.42 14.08
N THR A 418 10.56 -40.86 13.44
CA THR A 418 10.94 -42.26 13.26
C THR A 418 12.36 -42.44 13.75
N GLU A 419 12.55 -43.29 14.77
CA GLU A 419 13.87 -43.49 15.39
C GLU A 419 14.83 -44.22 14.44
N GLY A 420 16.02 -43.63 14.21
CA GLY A 420 17.10 -44.27 13.46
C GLY A 420 16.86 -44.41 11.95
N ASN A 421 15.95 -43.63 11.37
CA ASN A 421 15.57 -43.71 9.96
C ASN A 421 15.28 -42.30 9.40
N THR A 422 15.92 -41.95 8.29
CA THR A 422 15.72 -40.70 7.55
C THR A 422 14.75 -40.97 6.41
N PRO A 423 13.53 -40.38 6.42
CA PRO A 423 12.57 -40.67 5.36
C PRO A 423 13.08 -40.29 3.98
N PRO A 424 12.69 -41.04 2.93
CA PRO A 424 13.15 -40.79 1.58
C PRO A 424 12.61 -39.46 1.06
N VAL A 425 13.25 -38.90 0.04
CA VAL A 425 12.77 -37.74 -0.71
C VAL A 425 12.07 -38.22 -1.98
N ALA A 426 10.77 -37.96 -2.09
CA ALA A 426 9.99 -38.22 -3.30
C ALA A 426 10.10 -37.07 -4.31
N VAL A 427 10.37 -37.40 -5.58
CA VAL A 427 10.34 -36.49 -6.73
C VAL A 427 9.36 -37.03 -7.75
N ALA A 428 8.39 -36.20 -8.17
CA ALA A 428 7.35 -36.58 -9.11
C ALA A 428 7.34 -35.70 -10.35
N SER A 429 7.13 -36.33 -11.50
CA SER A 429 6.82 -35.64 -12.75
C SER A 429 5.71 -36.34 -13.52
N ALA A 430 5.05 -35.60 -14.40
CA ALA A 430 4.00 -36.08 -15.28
C ALA A 430 4.06 -35.38 -16.62
N THR A 431 3.78 -36.12 -17.70
CA THR A 431 3.76 -35.59 -19.08
C THR A 431 2.73 -36.33 -19.94
N PRO A 432 1.83 -35.61 -20.65
CA PRO A 432 1.49 -34.19 -20.48
C PRO A 432 0.72 -33.94 -19.17
N ARG A 433 0.73 -32.70 -18.63
CA ARG A 433 -0.05 -32.33 -17.44
C ARG A 433 -1.44 -31.77 -17.75
N ARG A 434 -1.78 -31.60 -19.02
CA ARG A 434 -3.07 -31.09 -19.47
C ARG A 434 -3.45 -31.60 -20.85
N GLY A 435 -4.75 -31.71 -21.13
CA GLY A 435 -5.27 -32.08 -22.45
C GLY A 435 -6.73 -32.51 -22.42
N ALA A 436 -7.27 -32.88 -23.58
CA ALA A 436 -8.65 -33.35 -23.70
C ALA A 436 -8.78 -34.80 -23.19
N PRO A 437 -9.93 -35.19 -22.60
CA PRO A 437 -10.22 -36.59 -22.31
C PRO A 437 -10.44 -37.39 -23.62
N PRO A 438 -9.96 -38.64 -23.72
CA PRO A 438 -9.10 -39.32 -22.75
C PRO A 438 -7.66 -38.79 -22.78
N LEU A 439 -7.12 -38.38 -21.63
CA LEU A 439 -5.75 -37.89 -21.50
C LEU A 439 -4.85 -38.99 -20.92
N LEU A 440 -4.01 -39.59 -21.78
CA LEU A 440 -2.94 -40.48 -21.34
C LEU A 440 -1.79 -39.66 -20.74
N VAL A 441 -1.46 -39.91 -19.47
CA VAL A 441 -0.38 -39.25 -18.73
C VAL A 441 0.68 -40.27 -18.32
N ARG A 442 1.93 -39.95 -18.59
CA ARG A 442 3.11 -40.71 -18.13
C ARG A 442 3.67 -40.08 -16.87
N PHE A 443 3.72 -40.84 -15.79
CA PHE A 443 4.28 -40.43 -14.51
C PHE A 443 5.72 -40.93 -14.34
N SER A 444 6.49 -40.25 -13.51
CA SER A 444 7.85 -40.68 -13.16
C SER A 444 8.24 -40.25 -11.76
N SER A 445 8.82 -41.18 -11.01
CA SER A 445 9.46 -40.96 -9.71
C SER A 445 10.96 -40.63 -9.80
N ALA A 446 11.49 -40.42 -11.01
CA ALA A 446 12.90 -40.17 -11.23
C ALA A 446 13.40 -38.96 -10.43
N GLY A 447 14.52 -39.14 -9.72
CA GLY A 447 15.07 -38.16 -8.77
C GLY A 447 14.69 -38.42 -7.32
N SER A 448 13.80 -39.39 -7.04
CA SER A 448 13.53 -39.81 -5.66
C SER A 448 14.74 -40.53 -5.07
N SER A 449 15.04 -40.30 -3.80
CA SER A 449 16.26 -40.82 -3.14
C SER A 449 16.03 -41.09 -1.67
N ASP A 450 16.75 -42.07 -1.12
CA ASP A 450 16.84 -42.28 0.32
C ASP A 450 18.24 -41.91 0.82
N ALA A 451 18.33 -41.20 1.94
CA ALA A 451 19.61 -40.75 2.48
C ALA A 451 20.39 -41.87 3.19
N ASP A 452 19.68 -42.86 3.74
CA ASP A 452 20.26 -44.03 4.39
C ASP A 452 20.59 -45.15 3.39
N GLY A 453 20.19 -44.97 2.12
CA GLY A 453 20.40 -45.90 1.02
C GLY A 453 19.41 -47.06 1.02
N ASP A 454 18.29 -46.92 1.74
CA ASP A 454 17.26 -47.94 1.83
C ASP A 454 16.50 -48.11 0.50
N ALA A 455 15.93 -49.30 0.30
CA ALA A 455 15.21 -49.64 -0.92
C ALA A 455 13.86 -48.91 -0.98
N LEU A 456 13.65 -48.11 -2.02
CA LEU A 456 12.44 -47.33 -2.20
C LEU A 456 11.25 -48.15 -2.72
N GLN A 457 10.10 -47.93 -2.10
CA GLN A 457 8.79 -48.41 -2.51
C GLN A 457 7.95 -47.23 -3.01
N TYR A 458 7.28 -47.39 -4.15
CA TYR A 458 6.48 -46.33 -4.77
C TYR A 458 4.99 -46.64 -4.64
N ARG A 459 4.18 -45.60 -4.44
CA ARG A 459 2.72 -45.66 -4.52
C ARG A 459 2.23 -44.41 -5.22
N TRP A 460 1.71 -44.57 -6.43
CA TRP A 460 1.03 -43.55 -7.20
C TRP A 460 -0.48 -43.66 -7.01
N ASP A 461 -1.07 -42.60 -6.50
CA ASP A 461 -2.51 -42.38 -6.45
C ASP A 461 -2.85 -41.33 -7.51
N PHE A 462 -3.68 -41.68 -8.50
CA PHE A 462 -3.94 -40.79 -9.63
C PHE A 462 -4.98 -39.69 -9.33
N GLY A 463 -5.64 -39.74 -8.17
CA GLY A 463 -6.57 -38.72 -7.73
C GLY A 463 -7.95 -38.76 -8.40
N ASP A 464 -8.26 -39.83 -9.16
CA ASP A 464 -9.56 -40.03 -9.83
C ASP A 464 -10.34 -41.26 -9.32
N GLY A 465 -9.89 -41.86 -8.22
CA GLY A 465 -10.51 -43.04 -7.60
C GLY A 465 -10.14 -44.37 -8.26
N THR A 466 -9.29 -44.38 -9.28
CA THR A 466 -8.77 -45.62 -9.87
C THR A 466 -7.73 -46.30 -8.96
N PRO A 467 -7.47 -47.61 -9.14
CA PRO A 467 -6.50 -48.33 -8.33
C PRO A 467 -5.10 -47.69 -8.37
N VAL A 468 -4.44 -47.62 -7.20
CA VAL A 468 -3.07 -47.12 -7.08
C VAL A 468 -2.06 -48.00 -7.81
N SER A 469 -0.97 -47.41 -8.29
CA SER A 469 0.14 -48.13 -8.92
C SER A 469 1.38 -48.16 -8.03
N THR A 470 2.12 -49.27 -8.03
CA THR A 470 3.40 -49.40 -7.31
C THR A 470 4.62 -49.28 -8.21
N LEU A 471 4.43 -49.00 -9.50
CA LEU A 471 5.52 -48.81 -10.45
C LEU A 471 6.19 -47.43 -10.23
N PRO A 472 7.50 -47.30 -10.46
CA PRO A 472 8.19 -46.00 -10.36
C PRO A 472 7.71 -45.00 -11.45
N GLY A 473 7.34 -45.49 -12.63
CA GLY A 473 6.83 -44.66 -13.73
C GLY A 473 5.62 -45.28 -14.43
N PRO A 474 4.42 -45.22 -13.82
CA PRO A 474 3.21 -45.75 -14.44
C PRO A 474 2.67 -44.83 -15.53
N GLU A 475 1.88 -45.40 -16.44
CA GLU A 475 0.99 -44.64 -17.33
C GLU A 475 -0.44 -44.72 -16.78
N HIS A 476 -1.19 -43.63 -16.87
CA HIS A 476 -2.60 -43.59 -16.48
C HIS A 476 -3.42 -42.75 -17.44
N THR A 477 -4.65 -43.16 -17.73
CA THR A 477 -5.53 -42.45 -18.66
C THR A 477 -6.73 -41.87 -17.92
N TYR A 478 -6.84 -40.55 -17.92
CA TYR A 478 -8.00 -39.86 -17.38
C TYR A 478 -9.08 -39.72 -18.46
N THR A 479 -10.20 -40.40 -18.28
CA THR A 479 -11.30 -40.44 -19.28
C THR A 479 -12.34 -39.33 -19.08
N THR A 480 -12.36 -38.69 -17.91
CA THR A 480 -13.36 -37.67 -17.56
C THR A 480 -12.69 -36.32 -17.45
N ALA A 481 -13.37 -35.26 -17.89
CA ALA A 481 -12.90 -33.90 -17.63
C ALA A 481 -12.91 -33.62 -16.13
N GLY A 482 -11.84 -33.02 -15.62
CA GLY A 482 -11.65 -32.79 -14.21
C GLY A 482 -10.24 -32.29 -13.90
N PHE A 483 -10.07 -31.80 -12.69
CA PHE A 483 -8.75 -31.52 -12.12
C PHE A 483 -8.39 -32.68 -11.19
N TYR A 484 -7.24 -33.30 -11.44
CA TYR A 484 -6.75 -34.44 -10.68
C TYR A 484 -5.41 -34.07 -10.04
N VAL A 485 -5.20 -34.53 -8.82
CA VAL A 485 -3.91 -34.40 -8.12
C VAL A 485 -3.34 -35.80 -7.99
N ALA A 486 -2.40 -36.14 -8.87
CA ALA A 486 -1.70 -37.41 -8.78
C ALA A 486 -0.62 -37.31 -7.71
N ARG A 487 -0.67 -38.16 -6.68
CA ARG A 487 0.25 -38.17 -5.55
C ARG A 487 1.19 -39.37 -5.67
N LEU A 488 2.49 -39.10 -5.66
CA LEU A 488 3.52 -40.10 -5.45
C LEU A 488 3.86 -40.14 -3.97
N THR A 489 3.73 -41.30 -3.34
CA THR A 489 4.33 -41.62 -2.05
C THR A 489 5.53 -42.54 -2.27
N VAL A 490 6.68 -42.16 -1.74
CA VAL A 490 7.90 -42.96 -1.69
C VAL A 490 8.13 -43.38 -0.24
N SER A 491 8.31 -44.67 0.03
CA SER A 491 8.63 -45.19 1.36
C SER A 491 9.91 -46.00 1.34
N ASP A 492 10.67 -45.96 2.43
CA ASP A 492 11.86 -46.78 2.66
C ASP A 492 11.53 -48.18 3.22
N GLY A 493 10.26 -48.45 3.55
CA GLY A 493 9.83 -49.71 4.18
C GLY A 493 10.23 -49.86 5.66
N ARG A 494 10.81 -48.83 6.28
CA ARG A 494 11.29 -48.79 7.67
C ARG A 494 10.54 -47.76 8.52
N GLY A 495 9.40 -47.30 8.01
CA GLY A 495 8.52 -46.35 8.68
C GLY A 495 8.75 -44.90 8.25
N GLY A 496 9.67 -44.63 7.32
CA GLY A 496 9.79 -43.35 6.64
C GLY A 496 9.10 -43.36 5.28
N SER A 497 8.47 -42.23 4.96
CA SER A 497 7.94 -41.97 3.64
C SER A 497 7.85 -40.47 3.36
N HIS A 498 7.96 -40.09 2.10
CA HIS A 498 7.64 -38.74 1.63
C HIS A 498 6.65 -38.81 0.50
N SER A 499 5.73 -37.86 0.47
CA SER A 499 4.80 -37.72 -0.65
C SER A 499 5.01 -36.39 -1.36
N THR A 500 4.90 -36.42 -2.67
CA THR A 500 4.85 -35.24 -3.53
C THR A 500 3.73 -35.44 -4.55
N ALA A 501 3.27 -34.37 -5.19
CA ALA A 501 2.12 -34.44 -6.08
C ALA A 501 2.37 -33.68 -7.38
N VAL A 502 1.64 -34.08 -8.43
CA VAL A 502 1.59 -33.39 -9.72
C VAL A 502 0.14 -33.23 -10.15
N SER A 503 -0.25 -32.01 -10.47
CA SER A 503 -1.61 -31.70 -10.92
C SER A 503 -1.78 -32.01 -12.40
N ILE A 504 -2.91 -32.63 -12.74
CA ILE A 504 -3.35 -32.97 -14.09
C ILE A 504 -4.68 -32.28 -14.37
N SER A 505 -4.76 -31.50 -15.45
CA SER A 505 -5.97 -30.82 -15.88
C SER A 505 -6.54 -31.46 -17.14
N VAL A 506 -7.66 -32.17 -17.02
CA VAL A 506 -8.30 -32.89 -18.12
C VAL A 506 -9.55 -32.14 -18.51
N GLY A 507 -9.71 -31.78 -19.78
CA GLY A 507 -10.90 -31.06 -20.23
C GLY A 507 -10.99 -29.58 -19.80
N ASN A 508 -10.14 -29.13 -18.87
CA ASN A 508 -10.11 -27.77 -18.34
C ASN A 508 -8.95 -26.98 -18.95
N VAL A 509 -9.20 -26.39 -20.13
CA VAL A 509 -8.25 -25.49 -20.81
C VAL A 509 -8.81 -24.08 -20.79
N LEU A 510 -7.96 -23.09 -20.52
CA LEU A 510 -8.39 -21.69 -20.55
C LEU A 510 -8.79 -21.29 -21.98
N PRO A 511 -9.82 -20.45 -22.14
CA PRO A 511 -10.11 -19.81 -23.42
C PRO A 511 -8.90 -19.07 -23.99
N VAL A 512 -8.70 -19.17 -25.29
CA VAL A 512 -7.78 -18.30 -26.03
C VAL A 512 -8.57 -17.11 -26.53
N VAL A 513 -8.28 -15.93 -25.98
CA VAL A 513 -8.94 -14.67 -26.35
C VAL A 513 -8.15 -13.99 -27.47
N THR A 514 -8.85 -13.40 -28.43
CA THR A 514 -8.25 -12.59 -29.50
C THR A 514 -9.07 -11.31 -29.66
N ILE A 515 -8.40 -10.17 -29.60
CA ILE A 515 -8.98 -8.86 -29.96
C ILE A 515 -8.60 -8.57 -31.41
N HIS A 516 -9.59 -8.37 -32.26
CA HIS A 516 -9.42 -8.13 -33.70
C HIS A 516 -9.40 -6.64 -34.04
N SER A 517 -10.13 -5.83 -33.27
CA SER A 517 -10.17 -4.38 -33.44
C SER A 517 -10.35 -3.65 -32.10
N PRO A 518 -9.88 -2.41 -31.98
CA PRO A 518 -9.10 -1.66 -32.99
C PRO A 518 -7.70 -2.24 -33.23
N ALA A 519 -7.13 -1.95 -34.41
CA ALA A 519 -5.76 -2.38 -34.74
C ALA A 519 -4.76 -1.68 -33.81
N PRO A 520 -3.59 -2.29 -33.49
CA PRO A 520 -2.59 -1.68 -32.61
C PRO A 520 -2.07 -0.30 -33.07
N THR A 521 -2.19 0.00 -34.37
CA THR A 521 -1.81 1.29 -34.98
C THR A 521 -2.92 2.33 -34.96
N TYR A 522 -4.14 1.96 -34.59
CA TYR A 522 -5.25 2.90 -34.48
C TYR A 522 -4.94 3.91 -33.36
N ARG A 523 -5.29 5.17 -33.61
CA ARG A 523 -5.17 6.27 -32.66
C ARG A 523 -6.46 7.07 -32.69
N PHE A 524 -7.04 7.33 -31.52
CA PHE A 524 -8.36 7.94 -31.43
C PHE A 524 -8.27 9.47 -31.42
N LYS A 525 -9.35 10.14 -31.81
CA LYS A 525 -9.56 11.58 -31.65
C LYS A 525 -10.71 11.84 -30.69
N VAL A 526 -10.78 13.04 -30.10
CA VAL A 526 -11.96 13.44 -29.33
C VAL A 526 -13.20 13.42 -30.23
N GLY A 527 -14.28 12.78 -29.74
CA GLY A 527 -15.52 12.58 -30.49
C GLY A 527 -15.55 11.36 -31.41
N ASP A 528 -14.44 10.63 -31.59
CA ASP A 528 -14.44 9.39 -32.37
C ASP A 528 -15.39 8.35 -31.75
N VAL A 529 -16.07 7.58 -32.60
CA VAL A 529 -16.76 6.34 -32.18
C VAL A 529 -15.81 5.18 -32.40
N VAL A 530 -15.15 4.74 -31.32
CA VAL A 530 -14.26 3.59 -31.35
C VAL A 530 -15.10 2.32 -31.35
N THR A 531 -14.98 1.54 -32.41
CA THR A 531 -15.56 0.19 -32.50
C THR A 531 -14.53 -0.84 -32.11
N TYR A 532 -14.96 -1.87 -31.39
CA TYR A 532 -14.10 -2.97 -30.97
C TYR A 532 -14.76 -4.31 -31.25
N SER A 533 -13.92 -5.31 -31.53
CA SER A 533 -14.35 -6.68 -31.80
C SER A 533 -13.32 -7.68 -31.36
N GLY A 534 -13.80 -8.86 -30.99
CA GLY A 534 -12.96 -9.95 -30.52
C GLY A 534 -13.71 -11.26 -30.50
N SER A 535 -12.96 -12.33 -30.31
CA SER A 535 -13.49 -13.69 -30.21
C SER A 535 -12.70 -14.47 -29.18
N ALA A 536 -13.24 -15.59 -28.74
CA ALA A 536 -12.46 -16.56 -28.00
C ALA A 536 -12.72 -17.97 -28.51
N ILE A 537 -11.69 -18.81 -28.43
CA ILE A 537 -11.77 -20.23 -28.74
C ILE A 537 -11.43 -20.98 -27.46
N ASP A 538 -12.32 -21.85 -27.04
CA ASP A 538 -11.97 -22.92 -26.14
C ASP A 538 -11.24 -24.02 -26.95
N PRO A 539 -10.01 -24.42 -26.57
CA PRO A 539 -9.25 -25.43 -27.31
C PRO A 539 -9.94 -26.80 -27.44
N ILE A 540 -11.01 -27.06 -26.69
CA ILE A 540 -11.77 -28.30 -26.68
C ILE A 540 -13.18 -28.10 -27.24
N GLU A 541 -13.92 -27.10 -26.76
CA GLU A 541 -15.32 -26.84 -27.15
C GLU A 541 -15.42 -26.08 -28.48
N GLY A 542 -14.33 -25.46 -28.94
CA GLY A 542 -14.31 -24.60 -30.11
C GLY A 542 -14.73 -23.16 -29.79
N PRO A 543 -15.38 -22.44 -30.71
CA PRO A 543 -15.70 -21.03 -30.53
C PRO A 543 -16.60 -20.77 -29.32
N ILE A 544 -16.22 -19.80 -28.48
CA ILE A 544 -17.04 -19.37 -27.34
C ILE A 544 -18.12 -18.41 -27.83
N PRO A 545 -19.40 -18.63 -27.46
CA PRO A 545 -20.50 -17.79 -27.91
C PRO A 545 -20.48 -16.39 -27.26
N ASP A 546 -20.97 -15.41 -28.01
CA ASP A 546 -21.03 -13.98 -27.66
C ASP A 546 -21.58 -13.68 -26.27
N ASN A 547 -22.59 -14.43 -25.80
CA ASN A 547 -23.19 -14.23 -24.48
C ASN A 547 -22.24 -14.54 -23.30
N ARG A 548 -21.03 -15.02 -23.57
CA ARG A 548 -19.98 -15.26 -22.59
C ARG A 548 -18.70 -14.47 -22.84
N LEU A 549 -18.75 -13.54 -23.78
CA LEU A 549 -17.72 -12.57 -24.02
C LEU A 549 -18.14 -11.30 -23.31
N ARG A 550 -17.29 -10.80 -22.42
CA ARG A 550 -17.52 -9.56 -21.67
C ARG A 550 -16.40 -8.59 -21.94
N TRP A 551 -16.76 -7.39 -22.37
CA TRP A 551 -15.85 -6.27 -22.51
C TRP A 551 -15.91 -5.37 -21.28
N THR A 552 -14.74 -4.90 -20.87
CA THR A 552 -14.58 -3.75 -19.98
C THR A 552 -13.74 -2.71 -20.69
N VAL A 553 -14.25 -1.48 -20.75
CA VAL A 553 -13.53 -0.31 -21.23
C VAL A 553 -13.19 0.54 -20.02
N THR A 554 -11.92 0.83 -19.84
CA THR A 554 -11.41 1.69 -18.76
C THR A 554 -10.75 2.91 -19.39
N LEU A 555 -11.11 4.11 -18.92
CA LEU A 555 -10.40 5.34 -19.25
C LEU A 555 -9.31 5.52 -18.21
N ARG A 556 -8.05 5.62 -18.64
CA ARG A 556 -6.92 5.94 -17.77
C ARG A 556 -6.39 7.30 -18.13
N HIS A 557 -6.25 8.17 -17.14
CA HIS A 557 -5.67 9.49 -17.37
C HIS A 557 -4.83 9.99 -16.20
N CYS A 558 -3.92 10.90 -16.52
CA CYS A 558 -2.97 11.48 -15.58
C CYS A 558 -3.14 12.99 -15.51
N THR A 559 -3.08 13.55 -14.32
CA THR A 559 -3.14 14.99 -14.09
C THR A 559 -2.02 15.36 -13.13
N ALA A 560 -1.12 16.25 -13.56
CA ALA A 560 0.04 16.69 -12.77
C ALA A 560 0.88 15.52 -12.19
N GLY A 561 1.09 14.45 -12.96
CA GLY A 561 1.86 13.27 -12.54
C GLY A 561 1.12 12.26 -11.68
N THR A 562 -0.16 12.50 -11.35
CA THR A 562 -1.02 11.53 -10.65
C THR A 562 -1.99 10.89 -11.63
N CYS A 563 -1.96 9.56 -11.74
CA CYS A 563 -2.81 8.81 -12.67
C CYS A 563 -3.93 8.09 -11.93
N HIS A 564 -5.12 8.07 -12.52
CA HIS A 564 -6.24 7.26 -12.03
C HIS A 564 -7.08 6.72 -13.20
N THR A 565 -8.00 5.81 -12.88
CA THR A 565 -8.84 5.12 -13.85
C THR A 565 -10.31 5.34 -13.58
N HIS A 566 -11.11 5.51 -14.63
CA HIS A 566 -12.56 5.52 -14.59
C HIS A 566 -13.11 4.26 -15.27
N PRO A 567 -14.01 3.51 -14.63
CA PRO A 567 -14.82 2.52 -15.33
C PRO A 567 -15.63 3.25 -16.39
N TYR A 568 -15.37 2.97 -17.66
CA TYR A 568 -16.00 3.72 -18.76
C TYR A 568 -17.26 3.02 -19.27
N SER A 569 -17.14 1.74 -19.62
CA SER A 569 -18.31 0.93 -19.99
C SER A 569 -18.04 -0.57 -19.82
N THR A 570 -19.12 -1.34 -19.74
CA THR A 570 -19.06 -2.79 -19.93
C THR A 570 -20.12 -3.23 -20.92
N SER A 571 -19.81 -4.26 -21.70
CA SER A 571 -20.75 -4.83 -22.66
C SER A 571 -20.55 -6.34 -22.76
N THR A 572 -21.58 -7.04 -23.25
CA THR A 572 -21.53 -8.48 -23.53
C THR A 572 -21.67 -8.68 -25.03
N GLY A 573 -20.88 -9.60 -25.60
CA GLY A 573 -20.89 -9.89 -27.03
C GLY A 573 -19.51 -9.82 -27.69
N ALA A 574 -19.43 -10.25 -28.95
CA ALA A 574 -18.18 -10.20 -29.71
C ALA A 574 -17.77 -8.78 -30.13
N THR A 575 -18.71 -7.83 -30.15
CA THR A 575 -18.49 -6.46 -30.64
C THR A 575 -19.11 -5.41 -29.74
N GLY A 576 -18.57 -4.20 -29.77
CA GLY A 576 -19.19 -3.03 -29.15
C GLY A 576 -18.57 -1.74 -29.66
N SER A 577 -19.00 -0.62 -29.08
CA SER A 577 -18.42 0.69 -29.40
C SER A 577 -18.55 1.65 -28.23
N PHE A 578 -17.75 2.71 -28.25
CA PHE A 578 -17.88 3.84 -27.34
C PHE A 578 -17.45 5.14 -28.04
N THR A 579 -17.99 6.27 -27.59
CA THR A 579 -17.60 7.60 -28.08
C THR A 579 -16.51 8.17 -27.19
N VAL A 580 -15.45 8.71 -27.77
CA VAL A 580 -14.37 9.34 -27.02
C VAL A 580 -14.83 10.69 -26.48
N PRO A 581 -14.83 10.91 -25.16
CA PRO A 581 -15.11 12.22 -24.57
C PRO A 581 -13.88 13.14 -24.68
N ASP A 582 -14.12 14.44 -24.55
CA ASP A 582 -13.03 15.37 -24.22
C ASP A 582 -12.75 15.27 -22.71
N HIS A 583 -11.55 14.82 -22.34
CA HIS A 583 -11.22 14.49 -20.95
C HIS A 583 -9.73 14.70 -20.62
N GLY A 584 -9.11 15.76 -21.18
CA GLY A 584 -7.69 16.07 -21.02
C GLY A 584 -6.78 15.28 -21.97
N ASP A 585 -5.48 15.63 -22.00
CA ASP A 585 -4.57 15.15 -23.05
C ASP A 585 -3.76 13.90 -22.71
N GLU A 586 -3.55 13.62 -21.43
CA GLU A 586 -2.84 12.42 -20.95
C GLU A 586 -3.82 11.27 -20.72
N VAL A 587 -4.61 10.93 -21.75
CA VAL A 587 -5.67 9.91 -21.70
C VAL A 587 -5.34 8.74 -22.63
N HIS A 588 -5.60 7.52 -22.19
CA HIS A 588 -5.75 6.35 -23.07
C HIS A 588 -6.89 5.45 -22.60
N PHE A 589 -7.36 4.58 -23.50
CA PHE A 589 -8.38 3.58 -23.18
C PHE A 589 -7.78 2.19 -23.10
N GLU A 590 -8.16 1.43 -22.09
CA GLU A 590 -7.87 0.01 -21.97
C GLU A 590 -9.13 -0.79 -22.31
N LEU A 591 -9.04 -1.64 -23.33
CA LEU A 591 -10.13 -2.51 -23.76
C LEU A 591 -9.77 -3.94 -23.36
N LYS A 592 -10.48 -4.48 -22.37
CA LYS A 592 -10.31 -5.84 -21.87
C LYS A 592 -11.46 -6.72 -22.34
N LEU A 593 -11.16 -7.72 -23.15
CA LEU A 593 -12.09 -8.81 -23.48
C LEU A 593 -11.85 -9.97 -22.52
N THR A 594 -12.89 -10.40 -21.82
CA THR A 594 -12.91 -11.59 -20.97
C THR A 594 -13.84 -12.62 -21.58
N ALA A 595 -13.39 -13.87 -21.70
CA ALA A 595 -14.19 -14.98 -22.19
C ALA A 595 -14.32 -16.05 -21.12
N THR A 596 -15.50 -16.66 -21.02
CA THR A 596 -15.79 -17.76 -20.09
C THR A 596 -16.18 -19.02 -20.87
N ASN A 597 -15.52 -20.17 -20.70
CA ASN A 597 -15.92 -21.44 -21.35
C ASN A 597 -16.97 -22.23 -20.54
N SER A 598 -17.51 -23.36 -21.04
CA SER A 598 -18.66 -24.06 -20.39
C SER A 598 -18.36 -24.59 -19.00
N ALA A 599 -17.09 -24.86 -18.72
CA ALA A 599 -16.58 -25.20 -17.40
C ALA A 599 -16.48 -24.00 -16.42
N GLY A 600 -16.83 -22.79 -16.84
CA GLY A 600 -16.75 -21.57 -16.02
C GLY A 600 -15.35 -20.95 -15.93
N LEU A 601 -14.38 -21.45 -16.69
CA LEU A 601 -13.02 -20.91 -16.71
C LEU A 601 -12.97 -19.63 -17.53
N THR A 602 -12.29 -18.62 -16.99
CA THR A 602 -12.15 -17.31 -17.62
C THR A 602 -10.73 -17.07 -18.12
N SER A 603 -10.63 -16.39 -19.26
CA SER A 603 -9.37 -15.84 -19.76
C SER A 603 -9.64 -14.44 -20.28
N SER A 604 -8.65 -13.56 -20.25
CA SER A 604 -8.82 -12.19 -20.73
C SER A 604 -7.60 -11.70 -21.50
N TRP A 605 -7.85 -10.86 -22.49
CA TRP A 605 -6.83 -10.12 -23.20
C TRP A 605 -7.16 -8.63 -23.16
N MET A 606 -6.14 -7.78 -23.06
CA MET A 606 -6.30 -6.33 -23.00
C MET A 606 -5.42 -5.66 -24.06
N ILE A 607 -5.96 -4.63 -24.70
CA ILE A 607 -5.19 -3.70 -25.52
C ILE A 607 -5.35 -2.28 -25.01
N THR A 608 -4.32 -1.47 -25.23
CA THR A 608 -4.35 -0.02 -25.02
C THR A 608 -4.63 0.67 -26.34
N VAL A 609 -5.52 1.65 -26.33
CA VAL A 609 -5.84 2.50 -27.47
C VAL A 609 -5.41 3.91 -27.10
N ASP A 610 -4.34 4.37 -27.76
CA ASP A 610 -3.73 5.67 -27.53
C ASP A 610 -4.39 6.77 -28.39
N PRO A 611 -4.30 8.05 -27.97
CA PRO A 611 -4.82 9.17 -28.75
C PRO A 611 -3.93 9.51 -29.95
N GLN A 612 -4.51 10.17 -30.94
CA GLN A 612 -3.78 10.90 -31.96
C GLN A 612 -3.41 12.28 -31.42
N LEU A 613 -2.10 12.53 -31.27
CA LEU A 613 -1.59 13.79 -30.73
C LEU A 613 -1.13 14.73 -31.85
N VAL A 614 -1.27 16.04 -31.60
CA VAL A 614 -0.67 17.15 -32.37
C VAL A 614 0.05 18.10 -31.42
N GLN A 615 1.00 18.88 -31.93
CA GLN A 615 1.73 19.86 -31.14
C GLN A 615 1.07 21.24 -31.24
N VAL A 616 0.74 21.83 -30.08
CA VAL A 616 0.37 23.24 -29.95
C VAL A 616 1.58 24.01 -29.43
N THR A 617 2.06 24.96 -30.23
CA THR A 617 3.16 25.85 -29.88
C THR A 617 2.61 27.21 -29.43
N LEU A 618 2.96 27.64 -28.23
CA LEU A 618 2.57 28.92 -27.65
C LEU A 618 3.76 29.87 -27.68
N GLN A 619 3.57 31.10 -28.17
CA GLN A 619 4.62 32.10 -28.34
C GLN A 619 4.15 33.48 -27.90
N THR A 620 5.10 34.36 -27.60
CA THR A 620 4.84 35.77 -27.29
C THR A 620 5.72 36.67 -28.17
N SER A 621 5.20 37.86 -28.47
CA SER A 621 5.94 38.96 -29.10
C SER A 621 5.73 40.23 -28.28
N PRO A 622 6.75 40.76 -27.58
CA PRO A 622 8.12 40.25 -27.49
C PRO A 622 8.21 38.89 -26.78
N PRO A 623 9.27 38.09 -27.05
CA PRO A 623 9.43 36.76 -26.46
C PRO A 623 9.69 36.82 -24.95
N GLY A 624 9.37 35.73 -24.24
CA GLY A 624 9.66 35.58 -22.80
C GLY A 624 8.53 36.01 -21.87
N LEU A 625 7.41 36.53 -22.40
CA LEU A 625 6.21 36.85 -21.62
C LEU A 625 5.41 35.59 -21.25
N GLU A 626 4.65 35.67 -20.16
CA GLU A 626 3.84 34.59 -19.57
C GLU A 626 2.58 34.32 -20.39
N LEU A 627 2.22 33.04 -20.53
CA LEU A 627 0.96 32.56 -21.10
C LEU A 627 0.35 31.48 -20.21
N VAL A 628 -0.98 31.45 -20.18
CA VAL A 628 -1.78 30.41 -19.51
C VAL A 628 -2.28 29.42 -20.55
N PHE A 629 -2.10 28.13 -20.26
CA PHE A 629 -2.66 27.02 -21.05
C PHE A 629 -3.37 26.07 -20.09
N ASP A 630 -4.68 25.90 -20.24
CA ASP A 630 -5.54 25.09 -19.36
C ASP A 630 -5.31 25.36 -17.87
N GLY A 631 -5.33 26.64 -17.51
CA GLY A 631 -5.12 27.12 -16.14
C GLY A 631 -3.67 27.10 -15.65
N THR A 632 -2.71 26.64 -16.46
CA THR A 632 -1.28 26.58 -16.09
C THR A 632 -0.47 27.72 -16.73
N SER A 633 0.00 28.66 -15.91
CA SER A 633 0.92 29.75 -16.34
C SER A 633 2.34 29.25 -16.62
N GLY A 634 3.03 29.90 -17.55
CA GLY A 634 4.47 29.78 -17.75
C GLY A 634 4.98 30.66 -18.90
N PRO A 635 6.29 30.93 -18.96
CA PRO A 635 6.87 31.81 -19.97
C PRO A 635 6.88 31.13 -21.35
N ALA A 636 6.61 31.88 -22.41
CA ALA A 636 6.69 31.40 -23.79
C ALA A 636 8.12 31.55 -24.38
N PRO A 637 8.57 30.68 -25.31
CA PRO A 637 7.76 29.69 -26.03
C PRO A 637 7.57 28.36 -25.28
N ARG A 638 6.41 27.73 -25.44
CA ARG A 638 6.09 26.39 -24.90
C ARG A 638 5.48 25.51 -26.00
N VAL A 639 5.79 24.23 -25.97
CA VAL A 639 5.14 23.23 -26.84
C VAL A 639 4.35 22.27 -25.96
N ARG A 640 3.13 21.94 -26.39
CA ARG A 640 2.21 21.04 -25.69
C ARG A 640 1.66 19.99 -26.67
N PRO A 641 1.87 18.69 -26.40
CA PRO A 641 1.14 17.66 -27.13
C PRO A 641 -0.31 17.63 -26.63
N VAL A 642 -1.27 17.68 -27.54
CA VAL A 642 -2.70 17.64 -27.25
C VAL A 642 -3.42 16.67 -28.17
N ILE A 643 -4.59 16.17 -27.76
CA ILE A 643 -5.37 15.22 -28.55
C ILE A 643 -6.06 15.93 -29.73
N VAL A 644 -6.09 15.35 -30.92
CA VAL A 644 -6.85 15.95 -32.02
C VAL A 644 -8.33 16.07 -31.64
N GLY A 645 -8.90 17.27 -31.79
CA GLY A 645 -10.28 17.59 -31.48
C GLY A 645 -10.56 18.01 -30.03
N SER A 646 -9.58 17.93 -29.11
CA SER A 646 -9.73 18.42 -27.73
C SER A 646 -9.81 19.95 -27.69
N THR A 647 -10.44 20.45 -26.63
CA THR A 647 -10.61 21.89 -26.39
C THR A 647 -9.64 22.38 -25.32
N HIS A 648 -9.00 23.53 -25.56
CA HIS A 648 -8.02 24.12 -24.66
C HIS A 648 -8.28 25.60 -24.45
N THR A 649 -8.04 26.08 -23.23
CA THR A 649 -8.13 27.52 -22.91
C THR A 649 -6.76 28.15 -23.00
N LEU A 650 -6.62 29.16 -23.88
CA LEU A 650 -5.46 30.02 -23.97
C LEU A 650 -5.72 31.30 -23.17
N GLY A 651 -4.72 31.76 -22.43
CA GLY A 651 -4.75 33.03 -21.71
C GLY A 651 -3.46 33.82 -21.89
N ALA A 652 -3.59 35.12 -22.12
CA ALA A 652 -2.50 36.09 -22.14
C ALA A 652 -2.70 37.10 -21.00
N PRO A 653 -2.15 36.83 -19.81
CA PRO A 653 -2.22 37.77 -18.68
C PRO A 653 -1.74 39.16 -19.10
N SER A 654 -2.45 40.21 -18.72
CA SER A 654 -2.12 41.60 -19.09
C SER A 654 -2.58 42.56 -18.00
N PRO A 655 -1.78 43.58 -17.63
CA PRO A 655 -0.46 43.90 -18.17
C PRO A 655 0.64 42.96 -17.65
N GLN A 656 1.75 42.86 -18.38
CA GLN A 656 3.00 42.22 -17.95
C GLN A 656 4.12 43.26 -17.99
N GLY A 657 4.43 43.85 -16.84
CA GLY A 657 5.34 45.00 -16.77
C GLY A 657 4.79 46.19 -17.55
N VAL A 658 5.57 46.70 -18.51
CA VAL A 658 5.17 47.80 -19.41
C VAL A 658 4.38 47.32 -20.63
N PHE A 659 4.10 46.02 -20.77
CA PHE A 659 3.46 45.46 -21.95
C PHE A 659 1.98 45.11 -21.68
N GLY A 660 1.09 45.52 -22.58
CA GLY A 660 -0.33 45.18 -22.58
C GLY A 660 -0.65 44.24 -23.74
N PHE A 661 -1.50 43.26 -23.50
CA PHE A 661 -1.97 42.35 -24.55
C PHE A 661 -2.71 43.14 -25.64
N ARG A 662 -2.36 42.88 -26.90
CA ARG A 662 -3.00 43.47 -28.07
C ARG A 662 -3.88 42.46 -28.79
N GLU A 663 -3.31 41.36 -29.26
CA GLU A 663 -4.03 40.36 -30.05
C GLU A 663 -3.32 39.00 -30.05
N TRP A 664 -4.07 37.93 -30.30
CA TRP A 664 -3.52 36.63 -30.65
C TRP A 664 -3.41 36.47 -32.17
N SER A 665 -2.49 35.63 -32.65
CA SER A 665 -2.30 35.35 -34.08
C SER A 665 -3.51 34.72 -34.77
N ASP A 666 -4.43 34.12 -34.00
CA ASP A 666 -5.70 33.56 -34.47
C ASP A 666 -6.89 34.53 -34.31
N GLY A 667 -6.65 35.74 -33.82
CA GLY A 667 -7.68 36.76 -33.57
C GLY A 667 -8.51 36.54 -32.30
N GLY A 668 -8.14 35.58 -31.45
CA GLY A 668 -8.83 35.32 -30.18
C GLY A 668 -8.71 36.47 -29.17
N ALA A 669 -9.65 36.52 -28.22
CA ALA A 669 -9.58 37.44 -27.08
C ALA A 669 -8.40 37.08 -26.15
N ALA A 670 -8.05 37.97 -25.21
CA ALA A 670 -6.94 37.74 -24.27
C ALA A 670 -7.03 36.38 -23.57
N GLU A 671 -8.25 35.96 -23.23
CA GLU A 671 -8.60 34.60 -22.84
C GLU A 671 -9.67 34.05 -23.80
N HIS A 672 -9.43 32.88 -24.38
CA HIS A 672 -10.38 32.21 -25.27
C HIS A 672 -10.10 30.71 -25.38
N VAL A 673 -11.07 29.96 -25.92
CA VAL A 673 -10.96 28.51 -26.14
C VAL A 673 -10.60 28.24 -27.59
N ILE A 674 -9.63 27.35 -27.79
CA ILE A 674 -9.28 26.77 -29.09
C ILE A 674 -9.71 25.30 -29.15
N GLN A 675 -9.92 24.78 -30.35
CA GLN A 675 -10.07 23.35 -30.58
C GLN A 675 -8.88 22.86 -31.40
N ALA A 676 -8.19 21.81 -30.93
CA ALA A 676 -7.02 21.25 -31.58
C ALA A 676 -7.39 20.67 -32.95
N GLY A 677 -6.73 21.20 -33.99
CA GLY A 677 -6.91 20.75 -35.38
C GLY A 677 -6.18 19.42 -35.68
N PRO A 678 -6.26 18.93 -36.93
CA PRO A 678 -5.63 17.66 -37.33
C PRO A 678 -4.12 17.75 -37.56
N SER A 679 -3.52 18.92 -37.38
CA SER A 679 -2.09 19.19 -37.60
C SER A 679 -1.56 20.14 -36.53
N ASP A 680 -0.24 20.13 -36.34
CA ASP A 680 0.45 21.05 -35.43
C ASP A 680 0.08 22.52 -35.72
N ALA A 681 -0.07 23.31 -34.66
CA ALA A 681 -0.50 24.70 -34.71
C ALA A 681 0.37 25.58 -33.81
N SER A 682 0.48 26.86 -34.16
CA SER A 682 1.19 27.86 -33.35
C SER A 682 0.29 29.05 -33.05
N TYR A 683 0.27 29.47 -31.80
CA TYR A 683 -0.49 30.62 -31.30
C TYR A 683 0.48 31.62 -30.68
N THR A 684 0.49 32.84 -31.22
CA THR A 684 1.38 33.91 -30.78
C THR A 684 0.57 35.05 -30.19
N ALA A 685 0.77 35.35 -28.90
CA ALA A 685 0.21 36.55 -28.27
C ALA A 685 1.13 37.74 -28.51
N VAL A 686 0.58 38.80 -29.11
CA VAL A 686 1.27 40.06 -29.34
C VAL A 686 0.95 41.01 -28.20
N PHE A 687 2.00 41.57 -27.60
CA PHE A 687 1.91 42.61 -26.59
C PHE A 687 2.57 43.89 -27.07
N GLU A 688 2.05 45.03 -26.62
CA GLU A 688 2.55 46.35 -26.95
C GLU A 688 2.91 47.16 -25.71
N PRO A 689 3.88 48.08 -25.78
CA PRO A 689 4.15 49.00 -24.70
C PRO A 689 2.90 49.82 -24.34
N ILE A 690 2.52 49.79 -23.07
CA ILE A 690 1.53 50.69 -22.49
C ILE A 690 2.24 52.03 -22.30
N ALA A 691 1.76 53.10 -22.94
CA ALA A 691 2.36 54.43 -22.86
C ALA A 691 2.53 54.88 -21.37
N PRO A 692 3.71 55.37 -20.95
CA PRO A 692 3.97 55.66 -19.54
C PRO A 692 3.36 56.99 -19.07
N LEU A 693 3.00 57.05 -17.78
CA LEU A 693 2.55 58.21 -17.00
C LEU A 693 3.36 59.50 -17.33
N GLU A 694 2.72 60.59 -17.77
CA GLU A 694 3.30 61.92 -17.61
C GLU A 694 3.24 62.31 -16.12
N CYS A 695 4.39 62.51 -15.48
CA CYS A 695 4.42 63.00 -14.10
C CYS A 695 4.02 64.48 -14.02
N PRO A 696 3.31 64.91 -12.95
CA PRO A 696 2.93 66.31 -12.77
C PRO A 696 4.13 67.27 -12.76
N LEU A 697 3.89 68.53 -13.15
CA LEU A 697 4.87 69.61 -13.01
C LEU A 697 5.39 69.67 -11.57
N GLY A 698 6.71 69.70 -11.38
CA GLY A 698 7.35 69.64 -10.06
C GLY A 698 7.69 68.23 -9.57
N GLN A 699 7.42 67.18 -10.35
CA GLN A 699 7.84 65.81 -10.08
C GLN A 699 8.77 65.28 -11.17
N TYR A 700 9.57 64.28 -10.81
CA TYR A 700 10.39 63.49 -11.70
C TYR A 700 9.66 62.21 -12.11
N ARG A 701 9.78 61.83 -13.38
CA ARG A 701 9.62 60.45 -13.83
C ARG A 701 10.93 59.71 -13.55
N ALA A 702 10.90 58.78 -12.60
CA ALA A 702 12.03 57.93 -12.23
C ALA A 702 11.96 56.60 -12.98
N GLU A 703 13.03 56.26 -13.68
CA GLU A 703 13.21 54.98 -14.40
C GLU A 703 14.36 54.22 -13.77
N TYR A 704 14.06 53.06 -13.20
CA TYR A 704 15.04 52.18 -12.53
C TYR A 704 15.48 51.06 -13.45
N PHE A 705 16.78 50.82 -13.56
CA PHE A 705 17.37 49.79 -14.42
C PHE A 705 18.26 48.85 -13.60
N ASN A 706 18.23 47.56 -13.93
CA ASN A 706 19.05 46.53 -13.28
C ASN A 706 20.43 46.38 -13.97
N ASN A 707 21.01 47.51 -14.35
CA ASN A 707 22.35 47.69 -14.92
C ASN A 707 22.81 49.14 -14.67
N ARG A 708 24.10 49.43 -14.84
CA ARG A 708 24.68 50.77 -14.62
C ARG A 708 24.53 51.73 -15.80
N ASP A 709 24.17 51.23 -16.97
CA ASP A 709 24.30 51.94 -18.24
C ASP A 709 23.00 52.62 -18.71
N LEU A 710 21.91 52.49 -17.95
CA LEU A 710 20.57 52.97 -18.30
C LEU A 710 20.04 52.31 -19.61
N GLU A 711 20.44 51.06 -19.85
CA GLU A 711 20.08 50.29 -21.06
C GLU A 711 18.89 49.35 -20.82
N GLY A 712 18.14 49.04 -21.88
CA GLY A 712 17.01 48.11 -21.84
C GLY A 712 15.71 48.73 -21.31
N ALA A 713 14.73 47.87 -21.02
CA ALA A 713 13.48 48.31 -20.40
C ALA A 713 13.70 48.54 -18.89
N PRO A 714 13.18 49.63 -18.31
CA PRO A 714 13.29 49.86 -16.87
C PRO A 714 12.51 48.79 -16.10
N ALA A 715 13.09 48.32 -14.99
CA ALA A 715 12.46 47.40 -14.05
C ALA A 715 11.27 48.06 -13.32
N LEU A 716 11.33 49.39 -13.12
CA LEU A 716 10.24 50.17 -12.55
C LEU A 716 10.22 51.60 -13.13
N VAL A 717 9.01 52.12 -13.39
CA VAL A 717 8.77 53.52 -13.74
C VAL A 717 7.75 54.11 -12.76
N ARG A 718 8.07 55.22 -12.11
CA ARG A 718 7.14 55.93 -11.19
C ARG A 718 7.39 57.44 -11.13
N CYS A 719 6.48 58.18 -10.50
CA CYS A 719 6.67 59.60 -10.22
C CYS A 719 7.27 59.82 -8.83
N GLU A 720 8.22 60.74 -8.72
CA GLU A 720 8.91 61.10 -7.48
C GLU A 720 8.97 62.62 -7.30
N GLY A 721 8.93 63.10 -6.06
CA GLY A 721 9.00 64.53 -5.76
C GLY A 721 10.41 65.12 -5.87
N ALA A 722 10.51 66.42 -6.10
CA ALA A 722 11.74 67.18 -5.88
C ALA A 722 11.73 67.86 -4.48
N PRO A 723 12.88 68.05 -3.81
CA PRO A 723 14.23 67.67 -4.24
C PRO A 723 14.49 66.16 -4.09
N LEU A 724 15.48 65.65 -4.84
CA LEU A 724 15.96 64.28 -4.63
C LEU A 724 16.91 64.26 -3.43
N ALA A 725 16.67 63.35 -2.49
CA ALA A 725 17.44 63.20 -1.26
C ALA A 725 17.50 61.73 -0.82
N ASN A 726 17.96 60.87 -1.72
CA ASN A 726 17.98 59.43 -1.51
C ASN A 726 19.29 58.97 -0.85
N ALA A 727 19.18 58.17 0.21
CA ALA A 727 20.30 57.52 0.88
C ALA A 727 19.89 56.07 1.22
N TRP A 728 20.31 55.13 0.38
CA TRP A 728 19.91 53.73 0.49
C TRP A 728 20.90 52.88 1.29
N GLY A 729 22.11 53.39 1.53
CA GLY A 729 23.17 52.60 2.18
C GLY A 729 23.49 51.37 1.33
N ALA A 730 23.70 50.22 1.95
CA ALA A 730 23.91 48.94 1.23
C ALA A 730 22.59 48.27 0.76
N GLY A 731 21.49 49.03 0.73
CA GLY A 731 20.16 48.55 0.34
C GLY A 731 19.79 48.96 -1.08
N SER A 732 18.75 48.34 -1.62
CA SER A 732 18.21 48.67 -2.94
C SER A 732 17.18 49.81 -2.88
N PRO A 733 17.08 50.66 -3.93
CA PRO A 733 16.03 51.67 -4.01
C PRO A 733 14.62 51.10 -4.11
N VAL A 734 14.45 49.92 -4.73
CA VAL A 734 13.18 49.21 -4.91
C VAL A 734 13.40 47.69 -5.07
N PRO A 735 12.45 46.82 -4.67
CA PRO A 735 12.63 45.36 -4.75
C PRO A 735 12.97 44.80 -6.14
N GLU A 736 12.62 45.51 -7.21
CA GLU A 736 12.79 45.11 -8.60
C GLU A 736 14.23 45.31 -9.13
N VAL A 737 15.10 46.00 -8.40
CA VAL A 737 16.53 46.17 -8.75
C VAL A 737 17.44 45.72 -7.61
N GLY A 738 18.64 45.28 -7.94
CA GLY A 738 19.66 44.88 -6.96
C GLY A 738 20.15 46.04 -6.08
N PRO A 739 20.81 45.73 -4.94
CA PRO A 739 21.42 46.75 -4.07
C PRO A 739 22.67 47.41 -4.71
N ASP A 740 23.33 46.70 -5.62
CA ASP A 740 24.49 47.15 -6.39
C ASP A 740 24.19 47.01 -7.90
N ASP A 741 25.03 47.57 -8.76
CA ASP A 741 24.94 47.49 -10.23
C ASP A 741 23.60 47.97 -10.84
N PHE A 742 22.99 49.00 -10.25
CA PHE A 742 21.74 49.60 -10.75
C PHE A 742 21.96 51.04 -11.23
N SER A 743 21.00 51.55 -12.01
CA SER A 743 20.98 52.95 -12.42
C SER A 743 19.58 53.53 -12.42
N VAL A 744 19.50 54.86 -12.31
CA VAL A 744 18.24 55.60 -12.29
C VAL A 744 18.33 56.83 -13.19
N ARG A 745 17.31 57.04 -14.01
CA ARG A 745 17.09 58.30 -14.74
C ARG A 745 15.86 59.01 -14.17
N TRP A 746 16.07 60.19 -13.60
CA TRP A 746 15.00 61.10 -13.21
C TRP A 746 14.84 62.20 -14.26
N THR A 747 13.67 62.28 -14.90
CA THR A 747 13.33 63.33 -15.86
C THR A 747 12.13 64.13 -15.35
N GLY A 748 12.27 65.42 -15.10
CA GLY A 748 11.20 66.25 -14.54
C GLY A 748 11.11 67.64 -15.19
N ARG A 749 9.93 68.25 -15.07
CA ARG A 749 9.64 69.61 -15.54
C ARG A 749 9.43 70.51 -14.33
N PHE A 750 10.13 71.65 -14.28
CA PHE A 750 10.11 72.55 -13.12
C PHE A 750 10.03 74.00 -13.57
N TYR A 751 9.28 74.80 -12.82
CA TYR A 751 9.20 76.24 -13.08
C TYR A 751 10.37 76.97 -12.39
N PHE A 752 11.11 77.76 -13.16
CA PHE A 752 12.16 78.64 -12.66
C PHE A 752 11.76 80.10 -12.87
N VAL A 753 12.25 80.96 -11.97
CA VAL A 753 12.24 82.41 -12.20
C VAL A 753 13.51 82.81 -12.96
N SER A 754 13.51 83.94 -13.67
CA SER A 754 14.71 84.35 -14.40
C SER A 754 15.85 84.72 -13.44
N GLY A 755 17.07 84.24 -13.70
CA GLY A 755 18.26 84.59 -12.94
C GLY A 755 19.22 83.42 -12.73
N LEU A 756 20.32 83.68 -12.03
CA LEU A 756 21.30 82.65 -11.69
C LEU A 756 20.71 81.68 -10.66
N HIS A 757 20.84 80.37 -10.90
CA HIS A 757 20.47 79.31 -9.98
C HIS A 757 21.68 78.39 -9.75
N TYR A 758 21.79 77.87 -8.53
CA TYR A 758 22.87 76.98 -8.10
C TYR A 758 22.31 75.58 -7.90
N PHE A 759 22.78 74.63 -8.70
CA PHE A 759 22.47 73.21 -8.61
C PHE A 759 23.53 72.52 -7.74
N VAL A 760 23.06 71.70 -6.80
CA VAL A 760 23.88 70.87 -5.93
C VAL A 760 23.45 69.42 -6.13
N ALA A 761 24.35 68.60 -6.67
CA ALA A 761 24.14 67.17 -6.86
C ALA A 761 25.08 66.39 -5.94
N GLN A 762 24.60 65.34 -5.30
CA GLN A 762 25.39 64.46 -4.45
C GLN A 762 25.23 63.03 -4.91
N GLY A 763 26.33 62.28 -5.04
CA GLY A 763 26.21 60.85 -5.30
C GLY A 763 27.45 60.03 -4.98
N ASP A 764 27.15 58.74 -4.79
CA ASP A 764 28.02 57.59 -4.55
C ASP A 764 27.28 56.47 -5.29
N ASP A 765 27.68 55.98 -6.46
CA ASP A 765 28.83 56.32 -7.30
C ASP A 765 28.59 57.50 -8.29
N GLY A 766 28.25 57.20 -9.55
CA GLY A 766 28.34 58.14 -10.66
C GLY A 766 27.05 58.94 -10.87
N LEU A 767 27.17 60.24 -11.14
CA LEU A 767 26.02 61.08 -11.48
C LEU A 767 26.31 62.10 -12.58
N ARG A 768 25.25 62.58 -13.23
CA ARG A 768 25.30 63.74 -14.12
C ARG A 768 23.94 64.43 -14.17
N VAL A 769 23.97 65.76 -14.34
CA VAL A 769 22.77 66.61 -14.34
C VAL A 769 22.70 67.41 -15.61
N PHE A 770 21.53 67.44 -16.22
CA PHE A 770 21.21 68.22 -17.40
C PHE A 770 20.05 69.16 -17.10
N VAL A 771 20.12 70.35 -17.69
CA VAL A 771 19.00 71.28 -17.71
C VAL A 771 18.76 71.65 -19.17
N ASP A 772 17.52 71.50 -19.65
CA ASP A 772 17.13 71.66 -21.06
C ASP A 772 18.07 70.94 -22.04
N GLY A 773 18.44 69.70 -21.71
CA GLY A 773 19.37 68.88 -22.50
C GLY A 773 20.85 69.26 -22.41
N SER A 774 21.20 70.42 -21.85
CA SER A 774 22.60 70.81 -21.63
C SER A 774 23.11 70.29 -20.29
N ARG A 775 24.19 69.51 -20.32
CA ARG A 775 24.87 68.97 -19.14
C ARG A 775 25.54 70.08 -18.35
N ILE A 776 25.21 70.19 -17.06
CA ILE A 776 25.75 71.20 -16.14
C ILE A 776 26.64 70.59 -15.05
N ILE A 777 26.47 69.31 -14.75
CA ILE A 777 27.29 68.54 -13.82
C ILE A 777 27.65 67.21 -14.48
N ASP A 778 28.91 66.80 -14.39
CA ASP A 778 29.38 65.51 -14.89
C ASP A 778 30.36 64.89 -13.89
N GLY A 779 29.89 63.87 -13.18
CA GLY A 779 30.64 63.05 -12.23
C GLY A 779 30.38 61.57 -12.48
N TRP A 780 30.30 61.16 -13.75
CA TRP A 780 29.98 59.79 -14.19
C TRP A 780 31.19 58.86 -14.05
N LYS A 781 31.56 58.53 -12.82
CA LYS A 781 32.68 57.67 -12.45
C LYS A 781 32.45 57.08 -11.07
N ASP A 782 33.10 55.95 -10.80
CA ASP A 782 33.11 55.32 -9.48
C ASP A 782 33.82 56.23 -8.47
N GLN A 783 33.18 56.49 -7.34
CA GLN A 783 33.65 57.43 -6.33
C GLN A 783 32.82 57.32 -5.04
N SER A 784 33.46 57.55 -3.90
CA SER A 784 32.73 57.80 -2.66
C SER A 784 31.83 59.03 -2.76
N THR A 785 30.81 59.11 -1.90
CA THR A 785 29.86 60.23 -1.77
C THR A 785 30.51 61.60 -2.02
N THR A 786 30.25 62.17 -3.20
CA THR A 786 30.83 63.43 -3.66
C THR A 786 29.74 64.43 -4.01
N SER A 787 29.93 65.70 -3.65
CA SER A 787 29.03 66.80 -4.02
C SER A 787 29.60 67.63 -5.18
N TYR A 788 28.77 67.87 -6.17
CA TYR A 788 29.03 68.68 -7.34
C TYR A 788 28.16 69.93 -7.34
N PHE A 789 28.71 71.04 -7.85
CA PHE A 789 28.07 72.34 -7.87
C PHE A 789 28.12 72.93 -9.27
N ALA A 790 27.01 73.49 -9.73
CA ALA A 790 26.96 74.23 -10.98
C ALA A 790 26.04 75.45 -10.86
N ALA A 791 26.49 76.59 -11.35
CA ALA A 791 25.64 77.78 -11.49
C ALA A 791 25.15 77.89 -12.94
N ARG A 792 23.85 78.10 -13.14
CA ARG A 792 23.24 78.29 -14.46
C ARG A 792 22.27 79.44 -14.45
N ALA A 793 22.41 80.35 -15.42
CA ALA A 793 21.39 81.36 -15.68
C ALA A 793 20.16 80.69 -16.31
N MET A 794 19.01 80.88 -15.68
CA MET A 794 17.72 80.34 -16.11
C MET A 794 16.84 81.47 -16.65
N SER A 795 16.05 81.20 -17.69
CA SER A 795 14.91 82.04 -18.06
C SER A 795 13.74 81.81 -17.10
N ALA A 796 12.78 82.74 -17.05
CA ALA A 796 11.53 82.48 -16.36
C ALA A 796 10.69 81.51 -17.21
N GLY A 797 10.15 80.46 -16.61
CA GLY A 797 9.36 79.46 -17.32
C GLY A 797 9.62 78.04 -16.85
N GLU A 798 9.01 77.09 -17.56
CA GLU A 798 9.23 75.68 -17.35
C GLU A 798 10.53 75.22 -18.02
N HIS A 799 11.32 74.46 -17.27
CA HIS A 799 12.58 73.89 -17.72
C HIS A 799 12.62 72.40 -17.42
N THR A 800 13.27 71.64 -18.30
CA THR A 800 13.48 70.20 -18.07
C THR A 800 14.75 70.01 -17.27
N VAL A 801 14.66 69.24 -16.18
CA VAL A 801 15.82 68.85 -15.36
C VAL A 801 15.93 67.33 -15.41
N VAL A 802 17.11 66.83 -15.80
CA VAL A 802 17.42 65.40 -15.80
C VAL A 802 18.57 65.14 -14.85
N MET A 803 18.41 64.17 -13.96
CA MET A 803 19.50 63.56 -13.22
C MET A 803 19.63 62.10 -13.63
N GLU A 804 20.84 61.70 -13.98
CA GLU A 804 21.19 60.30 -14.18
C GLU A 804 22.17 59.90 -13.10
N TYR A 805 22.01 58.67 -12.60
CA TYR A 805 22.80 58.11 -11.52
C TYR A 805 23.04 56.61 -11.75
N TYR A 806 24.19 56.11 -11.35
CA TYR A 806 24.42 54.67 -11.21
C TYR A 806 25.15 54.35 -9.90
N GLU A 807 24.90 53.15 -9.40
CA GLU A 807 25.62 52.52 -8.30
C GLU A 807 26.43 51.34 -8.84
N HIS A 808 27.72 51.25 -8.51
CA HIS A 808 28.54 50.07 -8.81
C HIS A 808 28.71 49.18 -7.58
N GLY A 809 28.96 49.77 -6.41
CA GLY A 809 28.74 49.04 -5.17
C GLY A 809 29.15 49.75 -3.91
N GLY A 810 28.58 49.29 -2.79
CA GLY A 810 28.83 49.87 -1.48
C GLY A 810 27.61 50.59 -0.93
N ALA A 811 27.75 51.87 -0.60
CA ALA A 811 26.67 52.65 0.01
C ALA A 811 26.10 53.65 -1.00
N ALA A 812 24.89 53.40 -1.47
CA ALA A 812 24.25 54.19 -2.51
C ALA A 812 23.63 55.49 -1.98
N VAL A 813 23.99 56.62 -2.59
CA VAL A 813 23.46 57.96 -2.30
C VAL A 813 23.19 58.69 -3.61
N ALA A 814 22.02 59.32 -3.74
CA ALA A 814 21.68 60.17 -4.88
C ALA A 814 20.82 61.37 -4.46
N GLY A 815 21.32 62.58 -4.63
CA GLY A 815 20.62 63.81 -4.29
C GLY A 815 20.77 64.91 -5.33
N LEU A 816 19.70 65.69 -5.52
CA LEU A 816 19.69 66.89 -6.36
C LEU A 816 18.75 67.93 -5.79
N ARG A 817 19.30 69.12 -5.55
CA ARG A 817 18.55 70.31 -5.16
C ARG A 817 19.13 71.55 -5.84
N TRP A 818 18.33 72.61 -5.90
CA TRP A 818 18.79 73.91 -6.39
C TRP A 818 18.20 75.05 -5.58
N TYR A 819 18.87 76.18 -5.63
CA TYR A 819 18.43 77.44 -5.03
C TYR A 819 18.84 78.60 -5.93
N ARG A 820 18.19 79.75 -5.75
CA ARG A 820 18.49 80.98 -6.49
C ARG A 820 19.59 81.78 -5.80
#